data_AF-A0AAE0SA28-F1
#
_entry.id   AF-A0AAE0SA28-F1
#
_cell.length_a   1.000
_cell.length_b   1.000
_cell.length_c   1.000
_cell.angle_alpha   90.00
_cell.angle_beta   90.00
_cell.angle_gamma   90.00
#
_symmetry.space_group_name_H-M   'P 1'
#
loop_
_entity.id
_entity.type
_entity.pdbx_description
1 polymer ?
#
loop_
_entity_poly.entity_id
_entity_poly.type
_entity_poly.pdbx_seq_one_letter_code
_entity_poly.pdbx_strand_id
1 'polypeptide(L)'
;MSQRNWPLNPSSHELEDGAGGTVSAPVPFISDRNRRRSTTGTILQTAESIKERQAKARENRETRRRSLQQPHKYIMSIVADHLGLDLSNVEEFVLDADRNIQHFNSFINKDGTRSLKFYYQETKTPGIEECGRTIHGASKGAMTLRLRVTSGGGEKLAGVCVYFLKAKMDVTLSEKNMHEEILFGFFNVQSKDGILSTFEEVFSRIYQSCLQNLQNWGVLMNSPSGRKTKKSFVDNFDNFVNYLRSAQAYAREGIMLEESTSEKVLLNEPTMNISQCIQLASNPDVVADMEVLATKWCRQIEQILAESDQMRKEADDTGPFAELDHWRQLMARFNALLDQIKSHKCRTVINIIHIAKSKVMKKWKELDKRITDSANEAKDNVKYLYTLEKYCEPLYRCDPVSMTDCLPGLINAIKMIHSISRYYNTSERMTSLFIKVTNQMVTACKNYITEDGVMRVWDLPRQPLIEKLRNCVNLYKNYHEIFHKTKEKIESTPGERPFDFSEMYIFGKFETFCRRLEKIITLLNYIEEFSVVAESKIEGLENFSARFQQIFASIRKKPYDVLDQRKVDFEIDFEDFRRQLTELEEGIQNFMDNCFKKVTLTMQSLQLLQKFEHLNIPHLSIDEKYASIFEHFGEEVEEIRKLYQKHKDDPPIPRNMPPVTGKIAWVRQLTQRIQDPMEIFMLHADCMKGEDSKRIIRNYNRVAKALMEYEVLYHYAWVKSVEMASSNLQVPVLVRHPHNPDHLLVNFDPYIFEVIKEAEYMLKLELDIPESAKILIYSSEQLHNYHSQMDLLLDENKTLRAEIPPIFHTLLGPSLRKTDNSIRPGLFAHTWTSLSLPGYFREVKRALNELRIVVKQVNDIKSTRIDNVLQDLSETLLCDLPERTPWTVPEFQKNMEVYCERTAVEINRMSEVVEDAVKELIKIFLYRAQISPIQTEQQEENFSCQSPTSKPEEILASGTVEGHLADAAPENGVESEAQVIWEACEELFEHFKHRLIESLLRATRYSLDAMRKRFSFR
;
A
#
# COMPACT_ATOMS: atom_id res chain seq x y z
N MET A 1 6.48 -43.62 -2.61
CA MET A 1 5.50 -44.50 -1.96
C MET A 1 4.17 -44.37 -2.71
N SER A 2 3.72 -45.48 -3.33
CA SER A 2 2.46 -45.80 -4.04
C SER A 2 1.70 -44.65 -4.73
N GLN A 3 1.66 -44.49 -6.07
CA GLN A 3 1.44 -45.42 -7.20
C GLN A 3 0.24 -46.37 -7.06
N ARG A 4 -0.85 -46.05 -7.80
CA ARG A 4 -1.67 -47.04 -8.55
C ARG A 4 -2.11 -46.41 -9.89
N ASN A 5 -1.38 -46.76 -10.94
CA ASN A 5 -1.75 -46.66 -12.34
C ASN A 5 -2.73 -47.79 -12.70
N TRP A 6 -3.70 -47.53 -13.58
CA TRP A 6 -4.15 -48.49 -14.60
C TRP A 6 -4.44 -47.73 -15.93
N PRO A 7 -4.23 -48.35 -17.10
CA PRO A 7 -3.66 -47.68 -18.27
C PRO A 7 -4.66 -47.42 -19.41
N LEU A 8 -4.23 -46.58 -20.36
CA LEU A 8 -4.91 -46.24 -21.62
C LEU A 8 -4.31 -47.00 -22.83
N ASN A 9 -5.23 -47.46 -23.70
CA ASN A 9 -5.13 -47.66 -25.18
C ASN A 9 -4.21 -48.75 -25.77
N PRO A 10 -4.32 -49.16 -27.08
CA PRO A 10 -5.20 -48.71 -28.20
C PRO A 10 -5.75 -49.84 -29.15
N SER A 11 -6.48 -49.43 -30.22
CA SER A 11 -6.61 -50.06 -31.58
C SER A 11 -7.35 -51.42 -31.71
N SER A 12 -8.12 -51.78 -32.75
CA SER A 12 -8.31 -51.30 -34.12
C SER A 12 -9.44 -52.10 -34.83
N HIS A 13 -10.12 -51.44 -35.77
CA HIS A 13 -10.58 -51.90 -37.10
C HIS A 13 -11.61 -53.03 -37.32
N GLU A 14 -12.48 -52.73 -38.32
CA GLU A 14 -13.23 -53.60 -39.26
C GLU A 14 -14.55 -54.22 -38.76
N LEU A 15 -15.70 -54.22 -39.47
CA LEU A 15 -16.11 -53.87 -40.85
C LEU A 15 -17.65 -53.66 -40.88
N GLU A 16 -18.12 -52.88 -41.87
CA GLU A 16 -19.41 -52.95 -42.63
C GLU A 16 -20.73 -53.20 -41.84
N ASP A 17 -21.81 -52.42 -41.95
CA ASP A 17 -22.57 -52.14 -43.17
C ASP A 17 -23.79 -51.26 -42.82
N GLY A 18 -24.36 -50.60 -43.82
CA GLY A 18 -25.33 -49.50 -43.65
C GLY A 18 -26.75 -49.89 -43.20
N ALA A 19 -27.45 -48.91 -42.63
CA ALA A 19 -28.85 -48.53 -42.94
C ALA A 19 -29.38 -47.54 -41.90
N GLY A 20 -30.02 -46.47 -42.38
CA GLY A 20 -30.82 -45.59 -41.55
C GLY A 20 -32.02 -46.33 -40.93
N GLY A 21 -32.37 -45.98 -39.70
CA GLY A 21 -33.50 -46.60 -39.01
C GLY A 21 -33.83 -45.89 -37.70
N THR A 22 -34.84 -45.04 -37.75
CA THR A 22 -35.61 -44.54 -36.61
C THR A 22 -35.92 -45.65 -35.60
N VAL A 23 -35.39 -45.58 -34.38
CA VAL A 23 -35.82 -46.47 -33.28
C VAL A 23 -36.92 -45.80 -32.49
N SER A 24 -38.14 -45.93 -33.01
CA SER A 24 -39.35 -45.99 -32.19
C SER A 24 -39.43 -47.40 -31.61
N ALA A 25 -39.21 -47.53 -30.31
CA ALA A 25 -39.38 -48.82 -29.63
C ALA A 25 -40.88 -49.23 -29.65
N PRO A 26 -41.21 -50.50 -29.89
CA PRO A 26 -42.59 -50.94 -30.13
C PRO A 26 -43.31 -51.23 -28.81
N VAL A 27 -44.54 -50.77 -28.71
CA VAL A 27 -45.52 -51.26 -27.73
C VAL A 27 -45.99 -52.65 -28.20
N PRO A 28 -45.85 -53.72 -27.41
CA PRO A 28 -46.32 -55.03 -27.82
C PRO A 28 -47.85 -55.10 -27.78
N PHE A 29 -48.44 -55.24 -28.96
CA PHE A 29 -49.74 -55.86 -29.18
C PHE A 29 -49.68 -57.31 -28.69
N ILE A 30 -50.43 -57.65 -27.64
CA ILE A 30 -50.78 -59.03 -27.34
C ILE A 30 -52.12 -59.31 -28.02
N SER A 31 -52.05 -60.14 -29.06
CA SER A 31 -53.20 -60.67 -29.78
C SER A 31 -53.70 -61.94 -29.11
N ASP A 32 -55.00 -61.98 -28.83
CA ASP A 32 -55.73 -63.17 -28.45
C ASP A 32 -55.74 -64.18 -29.61
N ARG A 33 -55.17 -65.38 -29.41
CA ARG A 33 -55.49 -66.55 -30.23
C ARG A 33 -55.19 -67.88 -29.53
N ASN A 34 -56.24 -68.72 -29.53
CA ASN A 34 -56.29 -70.18 -29.38
C ASN A 34 -56.25 -70.74 -27.93
N ARG A 35 -57.07 -71.73 -27.53
CA ARG A 35 -57.83 -72.71 -28.32
C ARG A 35 -58.96 -73.34 -27.49
N ARG A 36 -60.06 -73.60 -28.21
CA ARG A 36 -61.21 -74.45 -27.86
C ARG A 36 -60.79 -75.83 -27.30
N ARG A 37 -61.49 -76.28 -26.26
CA ARG A 37 -62.01 -77.66 -26.17
C ARG A 37 -63.43 -77.65 -25.65
N SER A 38 -64.25 -78.41 -26.37
CA SER A 38 -65.69 -78.58 -26.27
C SER A 38 -66.06 -79.46 -25.09
N THR A 39 -67.05 -79.04 -24.31
CA THR A 39 -68.02 -79.95 -23.70
C THR A 39 -69.39 -79.33 -23.88
N THR A 40 -70.17 -79.94 -24.77
CA THR A 40 -71.60 -79.79 -24.97
C THR A 40 -72.33 -79.88 -23.63
N GLY A 41 -73.04 -78.80 -23.29
CA GLY A 41 -73.89 -78.72 -22.09
C GLY A 41 -74.69 -77.43 -22.13
N THR A 42 -75.80 -77.46 -22.86
CA THR A 42 -77.01 -76.65 -22.69
C THR A 42 -76.85 -75.12 -22.61
N ILE A 43 -77.19 -74.48 -23.74
CA ILE A 43 -77.52 -73.07 -23.86
C ILE A 43 -78.65 -72.71 -22.89
N LEU A 44 -78.36 -71.83 -21.93
CA LEU A 44 -79.32 -70.94 -21.26
C LEU A 44 -78.57 -69.63 -20.97
N GLN A 45 -78.35 -68.81 -22.00
CA GLN A 45 -78.08 -67.38 -21.79
C GLN A 45 -79.42 -66.72 -21.50
N THR A 46 -79.69 -66.45 -20.23
CA THR A 46 -80.68 -65.47 -19.82
C THR A 46 -80.28 -64.13 -20.44
N ALA A 47 -81.15 -63.57 -21.29
CA ALA A 47 -81.06 -62.17 -21.66
C ALA A 47 -81.19 -61.36 -20.37
N GLU A 48 -80.05 -60.90 -19.81
CA GLU A 48 -80.05 -60.14 -18.56
C GLU A 48 -81.03 -58.97 -18.73
N SER A 49 -82.10 -58.97 -17.92
CA SER A 49 -83.09 -57.90 -17.93
C SER A 49 -82.39 -56.56 -17.63
N ILE A 50 -82.91 -55.45 -18.15
CA ILE A 50 -82.45 -54.09 -17.76
C ILE A 50 -82.42 -53.97 -16.22
N LYS A 51 -83.34 -54.65 -15.51
CA LYS A 51 -83.35 -54.73 -14.05
C LYS A 51 -82.18 -55.52 -13.45
N GLU A 52 -81.75 -56.62 -14.09
CA GLU A 52 -80.60 -57.41 -13.64
C GLU A 52 -79.27 -56.67 -13.87
N ARG A 53 -79.11 -55.98 -15.01
CA ARG A 53 -77.94 -55.11 -15.23
C ARG A 53 -77.86 -53.98 -14.21
N GLN A 54 -78.99 -53.39 -13.86
CA GLN A 54 -79.08 -52.38 -12.80
C GLN A 54 -78.75 -52.94 -11.41
N ALA A 55 -79.23 -54.14 -11.08
CA ALA A 55 -78.93 -54.81 -9.82
C ALA A 55 -77.44 -55.15 -9.71
N LYS A 56 -76.85 -55.69 -10.77
CA LYS A 56 -75.40 -55.99 -10.86
C LYS A 56 -74.54 -54.73 -10.78
N ALA A 57 -74.95 -53.64 -11.43
CA ALA A 57 -74.27 -52.35 -11.33
C ALA A 57 -74.31 -51.78 -9.90
N ARG A 58 -75.41 -51.97 -9.16
CA ARG A 58 -75.54 -51.60 -7.73
C ARG A 58 -74.64 -52.46 -6.83
N GLU A 59 -74.63 -53.77 -7.02
CA GLU A 59 -73.78 -54.70 -6.26
C GLU A 59 -72.28 -54.43 -6.49
N ASN A 60 -71.87 -54.21 -7.75
CA ASN A 60 -70.50 -53.80 -8.07
C ASN A 60 -70.13 -52.45 -7.46
N ARG A 61 -71.10 -51.53 -7.32
CA ARG A 61 -70.90 -50.24 -6.64
C ARG A 61 -70.66 -50.44 -5.13
N GLU A 62 -71.45 -51.27 -4.47
CA GLU A 62 -71.24 -51.59 -3.06
C GLU A 62 -69.92 -52.30 -2.80
N THR A 63 -69.51 -53.21 -3.71
CA THR A 63 -68.20 -53.89 -3.65
C THR A 63 -67.06 -52.89 -3.72
N ARG A 64 -67.13 -51.91 -4.64
CA ARG A 64 -66.17 -50.80 -4.73
C ARG A 64 -66.18 -49.91 -3.50
N ARG A 65 -67.34 -49.69 -2.86
CA ARG A 65 -67.42 -48.91 -1.61
C ARG A 65 -66.72 -49.64 -0.45
N ARG A 66 -66.80 -50.96 -0.40
CA ARG A 66 -66.11 -51.79 0.61
C ARG A 66 -64.60 -51.86 0.40
N SER A 67 -64.09 -51.65 -0.82
CA SER A 67 -62.65 -51.70 -1.13
C SER A 67 -61.89 -50.40 -0.85
N LEU A 68 -62.59 -49.31 -0.49
CA LEU A 68 -61.97 -48.03 -0.16
C LEU A 68 -61.19 -48.09 1.15
N GLN A 69 -59.86 -48.00 1.06
CA GLN A 69 -58.95 -47.93 2.20
C GLN A 69 -58.70 -46.49 2.67
N GLN A 70 -58.10 -46.31 3.84
CA GLN A 70 -57.80 -44.99 4.41
C GLN A 70 -57.00 -44.05 3.48
N PRO A 71 -55.97 -44.51 2.72
CA PRO A 71 -55.28 -43.65 1.74
C PRO A 71 -56.18 -43.16 0.60
N HIS A 72 -57.19 -43.94 0.20
CA HIS A 72 -58.17 -43.52 -0.79
C HIS A 72 -59.00 -42.35 -0.27
N LYS A 73 -59.50 -42.48 0.96
CA LYS A 73 -60.32 -41.44 1.61
C LYS A 73 -59.55 -40.15 1.85
N TYR A 74 -58.28 -40.24 2.21
CA TYR A 74 -57.40 -39.07 2.36
C TYR A 74 -57.19 -38.30 1.05
N ILE A 75 -56.95 -39.01 -0.06
CA ILE A 75 -56.86 -38.35 -1.38
C ILE A 75 -58.21 -37.72 -1.75
N MET A 76 -59.32 -38.41 -1.49
CA MET A 76 -60.67 -37.89 -1.76
C MET A 76 -61.02 -36.65 -0.93
N SER A 77 -60.60 -36.57 0.33
CA SER A 77 -60.82 -35.37 1.15
C SER A 77 -60.07 -34.17 0.61
N ILE A 78 -58.83 -34.34 0.16
CA ILE A 78 -58.06 -33.26 -0.48
C ILE A 78 -58.74 -32.78 -1.77
N VAL A 79 -59.28 -33.71 -2.57
CA VAL A 79 -60.02 -33.36 -3.80
C VAL A 79 -61.33 -32.63 -3.47
N ALA A 80 -62.04 -33.05 -2.43
CA ALA A 80 -63.27 -32.42 -1.94
C ALA A 80 -63.01 -30.96 -1.53
N ASP A 81 -61.97 -30.74 -0.73
CA ASP A 81 -61.58 -29.42 -0.23
C ASP A 81 -61.19 -28.46 -1.38
N HIS A 82 -60.42 -28.93 -2.38
CA HIS A 82 -59.97 -28.09 -3.50
C HIS A 82 -61.07 -27.78 -4.53
N LEU A 83 -62.09 -28.63 -4.64
CA LEU A 83 -63.21 -28.44 -5.57
C LEU A 83 -64.43 -27.79 -4.91
N GLY A 84 -64.42 -27.61 -3.58
CA GLY A 84 -65.59 -27.14 -2.82
C GLY A 84 -66.77 -28.10 -2.87
N LEU A 85 -66.50 -29.41 -2.99
CA LEU A 85 -67.51 -30.46 -3.05
C LEU A 85 -67.56 -31.21 -1.71
N ASP A 86 -68.73 -31.69 -1.30
CA ASP A 86 -68.79 -32.60 -0.15
C ASP A 86 -68.03 -33.90 -0.43
N LEU A 87 -67.33 -34.43 0.58
CA LEU A 87 -66.62 -35.72 0.50
C LEU A 87 -67.54 -36.84 -0.01
N SER A 88 -68.81 -36.84 0.42
CA SER A 88 -69.82 -37.79 -0.05
C SER A 88 -70.04 -37.70 -1.57
N ASN A 89 -70.03 -36.50 -2.15
CA ASN A 89 -70.19 -36.33 -3.60
C ASN A 89 -68.95 -36.84 -4.36
N VAL A 90 -67.75 -36.60 -3.83
CA VAL A 90 -66.48 -37.10 -4.40
C VAL A 90 -66.43 -38.63 -4.37
N GLU A 91 -66.79 -39.24 -3.23
CA GLU A 91 -66.91 -40.70 -3.10
C GLU A 91 -67.91 -41.27 -4.12
N GLU A 92 -69.08 -40.62 -4.26
CA GLU A 92 -70.08 -41.04 -5.24
C GLU A 92 -69.55 -40.96 -6.70
N PHE A 93 -68.73 -39.96 -7.05
CA PHE A 93 -68.12 -39.87 -8.38
C PHE A 93 -67.02 -40.91 -8.61
N VAL A 94 -66.18 -41.19 -7.61
CA VAL A 94 -65.12 -42.20 -7.73
C VAL A 94 -65.73 -43.59 -7.93
N LEU A 95 -66.81 -43.91 -7.20
CA LEU A 95 -67.53 -45.17 -7.29
C LEU A 95 -68.29 -45.37 -8.61
N ASP A 96 -68.39 -44.37 -9.48
CA ASP A 96 -69.13 -44.48 -10.74
C ASP A 96 -68.47 -45.45 -11.75
N ALA A 97 -67.14 -45.67 -11.71
CA ALA A 97 -66.44 -46.60 -12.61
C ALA A 97 -65.35 -47.41 -11.90
N ASP A 98 -65.22 -48.70 -12.22
CA ASP A 98 -64.19 -49.58 -11.62
C ASP A 98 -62.76 -49.13 -11.97
N ARG A 99 -62.59 -48.62 -13.19
CA ARG A 99 -61.33 -48.02 -13.67
C ARG A 99 -60.80 -46.93 -12.72
N ASN A 100 -61.68 -46.17 -12.06
CA ASN A 100 -61.27 -45.15 -11.11
C ASN A 100 -60.54 -45.77 -9.91
N ILE A 101 -61.10 -46.84 -9.34
CA ILE A 101 -60.52 -47.57 -8.20
C ILE A 101 -59.19 -48.24 -8.60
N GLN A 102 -59.09 -48.76 -9.83
CA GLN A 102 -57.85 -49.31 -10.36
C GLN A 102 -56.73 -48.26 -10.43
N HIS A 103 -57.04 -47.02 -10.83
CA HIS A 103 -56.07 -45.91 -10.83
C HIS A 103 -55.59 -45.55 -9.43
N PHE A 104 -56.48 -45.54 -8.43
CA PHE A 104 -56.10 -45.34 -7.04
C PHE A 104 -55.19 -46.46 -6.50
N ASN A 105 -55.57 -47.72 -6.71
CA ASN A 105 -54.78 -48.86 -6.25
C ASN A 105 -53.40 -48.89 -6.93
N SER A 106 -53.35 -48.55 -8.22
CA SER A 106 -52.09 -48.39 -8.96
C SER A 106 -51.23 -47.26 -8.38
N PHE A 107 -51.80 -46.15 -7.89
CA PHE A 107 -51.01 -45.08 -7.26
C PHE A 107 -50.52 -45.45 -5.85
N ILE A 108 -51.34 -46.17 -5.09
CA ILE A 108 -51.04 -46.57 -3.70
C ILE A 108 -49.96 -47.67 -3.65
N ASN A 109 -50.02 -48.66 -4.54
CA ASN A 109 -49.13 -49.81 -4.53
C ASN A 109 -47.67 -49.45 -4.89
N LYS A 110 -46.73 -50.28 -4.41
CA LYS A 110 -45.33 -50.25 -4.81
C LYS A 110 -45.19 -50.51 -6.32
N ASP A 111 -44.28 -49.79 -6.98
CA ASP A 111 -43.99 -49.89 -8.43
C ASP A 111 -45.18 -49.64 -9.37
N GLY A 112 -46.24 -49.00 -8.86
CA GLY A 112 -47.40 -48.62 -9.64
C GLY A 112 -47.22 -47.26 -10.35
N THR A 113 -48.30 -46.49 -10.50
CA THR A 113 -48.28 -45.21 -11.24
C THR A 113 -47.79 -44.05 -10.39
N ARG A 114 -46.86 -43.24 -10.92
CA ARG A 114 -46.30 -42.07 -10.21
C ARG A 114 -47.30 -40.94 -9.98
N SER A 115 -48.31 -40.83 -10.85
CA SER A 115 -49.27 -39.74 -10.82
C SER A 115 -50.72 -40.22 -10.84
N LEU A 116 -51.57 -39.57 -10.07
CA LEU A 116 -53.02 -39.74 -10.07
C LEU A 116 -53.67 -38.38 -10.35
N LYS A 117 -54.62 -38.29 -11.28
CA LYS A 117 -55.25 -37.02 -11.67
C LYS A 117 -56.78 -37.12 -11.64
N PHE A 118 -57.41 -36.03 -11.28
CA PHE A 118 -58.86 -35.87 -11.17
C PHE A 118 -59.29 -34.71 -12.05
N TYR A 119 -60.12 -34.96 -13.06
CA TYR A 119 -60.68 -33.91 -13.92
C TYR A 119 -62.12 -33.64 -13.48
N TYR A 120 -62.40 -32.40 -13.10
CA TYR A 120 -63.73 -31.89 -12.81
C TYR A 120 -64.18 -30.99 -13.96
N GLN A 121 -64.95 -31.56 -14.88
CA GLN A 121 -65.38 -30.88 -16.12
C GLN A 121 -66.71 -31.44 -16.64
N GLU A 122 -67.31 -30.77 -17.62
CA GLU A 122 -68.55 -31.22 -18.24
C GLU A 122 -68.34 -32.52 -18.99
N THR A 123 -69.05 -33.57 -18.57
CA THR A 123 -68.99 -34.89 -19.19
C THR A 123 -70.38 -35.52 -19.27
N LYS A 124 -70.54 -36.47 -20.21
CA LYS A 124 -71.79 -37.21 -20.39
C LYS A 124 -72.13 -38.00 -19.12
N THR A 125 -73.39 -37.91 -18.70
CA THR A 125 -73.92 -38.70 -17.59
C THR A 125 -74.08 -40.17 -17.97
N PRO A 126 -73.51 -41.12 -17.20
CA PRO A 126 -73.64 -42.54 -17.41
C PRO A 126 -75.05 -42.99 -17.07
N GLY A 127 -75.50 -44.06 -17.72
CA GLY A 127 -76.76 -44.70 -17.38
C GLY A 127 -76.68 -45.41 -16.02
N ILE A 128 -77.84 -45.68 -15.41
CA ILE A 128 -77.94 -46.47 -14.18
C ILE A 128 -77.34 -47.89 -14.33
N GLU A 129 -77.33 -48.42 -15.55
CA GLU A 129 -76.69 -49.70 -15.94
C GLU A 129 -75.15 -49.65 -15.88
N GLU A 130 -74.54 -48.46 -15.91
CA GLU A 130 -73.08 -48.26 -15.93
C GLU A 130 -72.53 -47.86 -14.56
N CYS A 131 -73.19 -46.92 -13.86
CA CYS A 131 -72.70 -46.39 -12.58
C CYS A 131 -73.40 -46.95 -11.33
N GLY A 132 -74.55 -47.62 -11.49
CA GLY A 132 -75.31 -48.22 -10.40
C GLY A 132 -76.13 -47.25 -9.54
N ARG A 133 -76.26 -45.96 -9.92
CA ARG A 133 -77.09 -44.96 -9.21
C ARG A 133 -77.94 -44.11 -10.15
N THR A 134 -79.03 -43.54 -9.62
CA THR A 134 -79.83 -42.54 -10.33
C THR A 134 -79.23 -41.16 -10.06
N ILE A 135 -78.87 -40.42 -11.10
CA ILE A 135 -78.37 -39.04 -10.96
C ILE A 135 -79.57 -38.10 -11.06
N HIS A 136 -79.98 -37.50 -9.95
CA HIS A 136 -81.10 -36.57 -9.92
C HIS A 136 -80.76 -35.30 -10.71
N GLY A 137 -81.64 -34.89 -11.64
CA GLY A 137 -81.49 -33.67 -12.44
C GLY A 137 -80.84 -33.84 -13.83
N ALA A 138 -80.45 -35.04 -14.26
CA ALA A 138 -79.87 -35.26 -15.59
C ALA A 138 -80.23 -36.64 -16.20
N SER A 139 -80.67 -36.65 -17.47
CA SER A 139 -80.96 -37.87 -18.23
C SER A 139 -79.69 -38.49 -18.82
N LYS A 140 -79.69 -39.82 -19.06
CA LYS A 140 -78.56 -40.53 -19.69
C LYS A 140 -78.04 -39.78 -20.93
N GLY A 141 -76.76 -39.41 -20.92
CA GLY A 141 -76.10 -38.69 -22.02
C GLY A 141 -76.13 -37.16 -21.93
N ALA A 142 -76.86 -36.57 -20.97
CA ALA A 142 -76.80 -35.13 -20.70
C ALA A 142 -75.41 -34.72 -20.18
N MET A 143 -74.94 -33.55 -20.59
CA MET A 143 -73.66 -32.98 -20.11
C MET A 143 -73.86 -32.36 -18.73
N THR A 144 -73.06 -32.79 -17.76
CA THR A 144 -73.06 -32.23 -16.39
C THR A 144 -71.63 -32.16 -15.85
N LEU A 145 -71.37 -31.23 -14.93
CA LEU A 145 -70.09 -31.14 -14.22
C LEU A 145 -69.87 -32.37 -13.34
N ARG A 146 -68.82 -33.14 -13.63
CA ARG A 146 -68.53 -34.39 -12.90
C ARG A 146 -67.04 -34.59 -12.74
N LEU A 147 -66.68 -35.27 -11.65
CA LEU A 147 -65.31 -35.65 -11.32
C LEU A 147 -64.97 -37.01 -11.94
N ARG A 148 -63.86 -37.11 -12.67
CA ARG A 148 -63.32 -38.38 -13.20
C ARG A 148 -61.87 -38.57 -12.83
N VAL A 149 -61.49 -39.81 -12.53
CA VAL A 149 -60.11 -40.21 -12.25
C VAL A 149 -59.44 -40.65 -13.55
N THR A 150 -58.29 -40.08 -13.87
CA THR A 150 -57.59 -40.33 -15.13
C THR A 150 -56.08 -40.38 -14.94
N SER A 151 -55.38 -41.14 -15.79
CA SER A 151 -53.92 -41.09 -15.92
C SER A 151 -53.45 -39.90 -16.77
N GLY A 152 -54.37 -39.22 -17.46
CA GLY A 152 -54.11 -38.11 -18.37
C GLY A 152 -53.93 -38.53 -19.84
N GLY A 153 -53.96 -39.82 -20.16
CA GLY A 153 -53.96 -40.33 -21.54
C GLY A 153 -55.37 -40.59 -22.04
N GLY A 154 -55.93 -39.67 -22.83
CA GLY A 154 -57.13 -39.91 -23.64
C GLY A 154 -58.20 -38.82 -23.62
N GLU A 155 -58.35 -38.06 -22.54
CA GLU A 155 -59.36 -37.00 -22.43
C GLU A 155 -58.69 -35.62 -22.33
N LYS A 156 -59.18 -34.64 -23.11
CA LYS A 156 -58.71 -33.25 -23.04
C LYS A 156 -59.17 -32.60 -21.73
N LEU A 157 -58.27 -31.87 -21.08
CA LEU A 157 -58.59 -31.10 -19.89
C LEU A 157 -59.26 -29.77 -20.30
N ALA A 158 -60.50 -29.57 -19.86
CA ALA A 158 -61.29 -28.35 -20.10
C ALA A 158 -61.80 -27.71 -18.80
N GLY A 159 -61.76 -28.43 -17.68
CA GLY A 159 -62.19 -27.95 -16.37
C GLY A 159 -61.05 -27.81 -15.36
N VAL A 160 -61.32 -28.20 -14.12
CA VAL A 160 -60.33 -28.19 -13.04
C VAL A 160 -59.63 -29.56 -12.98
N CYS A 161 -58.30 -29.57 -12.88
CA CYS A 161 -57.51 -30.76 -12.64
C CYS A 161 -56.92 -30.71 -11.23
N VAL A 162 -57.19 -31.72 -10.40
CA VAL A 162 -56.44 -31.95 -9.15
C VAL A 162 -55.52 -33.13 -9.37
N TYR A 163 -54.23 -32.99 -9.10
CA TYR A 163 -53.25 -34.04 -9.33
C TYR A 163 -52.47 -34.36 -8.07
N PHE A 164 -52.02 -35.61 -8.00
CA PHE A 164 -51.19 -36.17 -6.94
C PHE A 164 -49.99 -36.84 -7.59
N LEU A 165 -48.82 -36.66 -6.98
CA LEU A 165 -47.53 -37.19 -7.37
C LEU A 165 -46.94 -37.93 -6.17
N LYS A 166 -46.38 -39.09 -6.45
CA LYS A 166 -45.66 -39.90 -5.48
C LYS A 166 -44.18 -39.50 -5.49
N ALA A 167 -43.62 -39.14 -4.33
CA ALA A 167 -42.23 -38.74 -4.20
C ALA A 167 -41.27 -39.93 -4.43
N LYS A 168 -41.57 -41.09 -3.83
CA LYS A 168 -40.82 -42.34 -3.99
C LYS A 168 -41.69 -43.48 -4.54
N MET A 169 -41.23 -44.14 -5.60
CA MET A 169 -42.01 -45.18 -6.31
C MET A 169 -41.98 -46.56 -5.62
N ASP A 170 -40.96 -46.81 -4.81
CA ASP A 170 -40.64 -48.07 -4.14
C ASP A 170 -41.40 -48.29 -2.82
N VAL A 171 -42.16 -47.28 -2.36
CA VAL A 171 -42.90 -47.30 -1.10
C VAL A 171 -44.40 -47.50 -1.35
N THR A 172 -45.08 -48.33 -0.57
CA THR A 172 -46.56 -48.41 -0.60
C THR A 172 -47.17 -47.32 0.28
N LEU A 173 -48.19 -46.61 -0.20
CA LEU A 173 -48.87 -45.57 0.57
C LEU A 173 -49.72 -46.20 1.68
N SER A 174 -49.51 -45.73 2.90
CA SER A 174 -50.12 -46.20 4.13
C SER A 174 -50.52 -44.98 4.98
N GLU A 175 -51.22 -45.23 6.08
CA GLU A 175 -51.67 -44.15 6.98
C GLU A 175 -50.52 -43.33 7.58
N LYS A 176 -49.34 -43.92 7.73
CA LYS A 176 -48.19 -43.26 8.37
C LYS A 176 -47.35 -42.40 7.43
N ASN A 177 -47.31 -42.72 6.13
CA ASN A 177 -46.40 -42.06 5.17
C ASN A 177 -47.12 -41.22 4.10
N MET A 178 -48.46 -41.24 4.08
CA MET A 178 -49.26 -40.53 3.07
C MET A 178 -49.01 -39.02 3.03
N HIS A 179 -48.70 -38.39 4.16
CA HIS A 179 -48.51 -36.94 4.24
C HIS A 179 -47.11 -36.48 3.80
N GLU A 180 -46.10 -37.34 3.90
CA GLU A 180 -44.72 -37.04 3.48
C GLU A 180 -44.47 -37.41 2.01
N GLU A 181 -45.10 -38.49 1.54
CA GLU A 181 -44.79 -39.09 0.23
C GLU A 181 -45.72 -38.62 -0.91
N ILE A 182 -46.83 -37.94 -0.58
CA ILE A 182 -47.79 -37.42 -1.58
C ILE A 182 -47.59 -35.91 -1.75
N LEU A 183 -47.17 -35.52 -2.94
CA LEU A 183 -47.19 -34.14 -3.41
C LEU A 183 -48.46 -33.92 -4.22
N PHE A 184 -49.16 -32.81 -4.03
CA PHE A 184 -50.39 -32.53 -4.77
C PHE A 184 -50.44 -31.08 -5.24
N GLY A 185 -51.29 -30.84 -6.23
CA GLY A 185 -51.57 -29.51 -6.74
C GLY A 185 -52.84 -29.50 -7.58
N PHE A 186 -53.25 -28.32 -8.00
CA PHE A 186 -54.41 -28.17 -8.86
C PHE A 186 -54.15 -27.16 -9.98
N PHE A 187 -54.86 -27.36 -11.09
CA PHE A 187 -54.86 -26.47 -12.24
C PHE A 187 -56.30 -26.11 -12.58
N ASN A 188 -56.60 -24.82 -12.70
CA ASN A 188 -57.87 -24.36 -13.21
C ASN A 188 -57.71 -23.90 -14.66
N VAL A 189 -58.36 -24.60 -15.60
CA VAL A 189 -58.34 -24.26 -17.04
C VAL A 189 -59.63 -23.52 -17.45
N GLN A 190 -60.61 -23.40 -16.56
CA GLN A 190 -61.90 -22.72 -16.84
C GLN A 190 -61.76 -21.20 -16.93
N SER A 191 -60.77 -20.62 -16.26
CA SER A 191 -60.68 -19.18 -16.03
C SER A 191 -59.98 -18.37 -17.13
N LYS A 192 -59.31 -19.00 -18.12
CA LYS A 192 -58.89 -18.45 -19.45
C LYS A 192 -57.79 -19.29 -20.13
N ASP A 193 -57.76 -19.23 -21.46
CA ASP A 193 -56.65 -19.44 -22.42
C ASP A 193 -55.83 -20.74 -22.38
N GLY A 194 -56.40 -21.82 -21.86
CA GLY A 194 -55.82 -23.17 -21.97
C GLY A 194 -54.69 -23.46 -21.00
N ILE A 195 -54.13 -24.67 -21.09
CA ILE A 195 -53.22 -25.23 -20.08
C ILE A 195 -51.89 -24.45 -19.94
N LEU A 196 -51.43 -23.80 -21.04
CA LEU A 196 -50.18 -23.04 -21.04
C LEU A 196 -50.26 -21.79 -20.16
N SER A 197 -51.42 -21.13 -20.11
CA SER A 197 -51.63 -19.97 -19.24
C SER A 197 -51.48 -20.34 -17.77
N THR A 198 -52.01 -21.50 -17.37
CA THR A 198 -51.93 -21.96 -15.99
C THR A 198 -50.50 -22.29 -15.59
N PHE A 199 -49.70 -22.88 -16.49
CA PHE A 199 -48.29 -23.14 -16.24
C PHE A 199 -47.45 -21.87 -16.18
N GLU A 200 -47.69 -20.91 -17.07
CA GLU A 200 -47.02 -19.61 -17.04
C GLU A 200 -47.30 -18.89 -15.72
N GLU A 201 -48.54 -18.84 -15.27
CA GLU A 201 -48.94 -18.17 -14.03
C GLU A 201 -48.27 -18.82 -12.80
N VAL A 202 -48.25 -20.16 -12.75
CA VAL A 202 -47.59 -20.91 -11.67
C VAL A 202 -46.08 -20.68 -11.70
N PHE A 203 -45.43 -20.74 -12.86
CA PHE A 203 -44.00 -20.54 -12.96
C PHE A 203 -43.57 -19.10 -12.68
N SER A 204 -44.33 -18.10 -13.14
CA SER A 204 -44.00 -16.69 -12.95
C SER A 204 -44.36 -16.17 -11.56
N ARG A 205 -45.51 -16.55 -10.99
CA ARG A 205 -45.93 -16.02 -9.67
C ARG A 205 -45.33 -16.77 -8.50
N ILE A 206 -45.16 -18.09 -8.63
CA ILE A 206 -44.71 -18.93 -7.51
C ILE A 206 -43.23 -19.24 -7.67
N TYR A 207 -42.86 -19.99 -8.73
CA TYR A 207 -41.51 -20.53 -8.85
C TYR A 207 -40.44 -19.46 -9.10
N GLN A 208 -40.72 -18.42 -9.89
CA GLN A 208 -39.78 -17.33 -10.15
C GLN A 208 -39.38 -16.62 -8.84
N SER A 209 -40.37 -16.22 -8.04
CA SER A 209 -40.12 -15.60 -6.73
C SER A 209 -39.45 -16.56 -5.74
N CYS A 210 -39.81 -17.86 -5.75
CA CYS A 210 -39.14 -18.86 -4.91
C CYS A 210 -37.66 -19.04 -5.29
N LEU A 211 -37.33 -19.12 -6.59
CA LEU A 211 -35.96 -19.31 -7.07
C LEU A 211 -35.08 -18.07 -6.81
N GLN A 212 -35.63 -16.87 -6.98
CA GLN A 212 -34.93 -15.61 -6.68
C GLN A 212 -34.62 -15.46 -5.18
N ASN A 213 -35.57 -15.83 -4.32
CA ASN A 213 -35.40 -15.75 -2.86
C ASN A 213 -34.65 -16.95 -2.26
N LEU A 214 -34.36 -17.99 -3.03
CA LEU A 214 -33.62 -19.15 -2.55
C LEU A 214 -32.15 -18.76 -2.28
N GLN A 215 -31.82 -18.57 -1.01
CA GLN A 215 -30.47 -18.19 -0.57
C GLN A 215 -29.51 -19.39 -0.58
N ASN A 216 -29.98 -20.57 -0.21
CA ASN A 216 -29.13 -21.76 -0.08
C ASN A 216 -29.17 -22.63 -1.35
N TRP A 217 -28.13 -22.52 -2.17
CA TRP A 217 -27.88 -23.38 -3.35
C TRP A 217 -26.81 -24.45 -3.08
N GLY A 218 -26.52 -24.73 -1.81
CA GLY A 218 -25.48 -25.68 -1.42
C GLY A 218 -24.08 -25.27 -1.89
N VAL A 219 -23.30 -26.24 -2.37
CA VAL A 219 -21.88 -26.08 -2.75
C VAL A 219 -21.66 -25.00 -3.84
N LEU A 220 -22.69 -24.69 -4.64
CA LEU A 220 -22.61 -23.70 -5.72
C LEU A 220 -22.39 -22.26 -5.22
N MET A 221 -22.71 -21.93 -3.97
CA MET A 221 -22.47 -20.58 -3.44
C MET A 221 -21.00 -20.33 -3.06
N ASN A 222 -20.21 -21.40 -2.87
CA ASN A 222 -18.86 -21.33 -2.32
C ASN A 222 -17.79 -20.95 -3.36
N SER A 223 -18.09 -20.98 -4.66
CA SER A 223 -17.16 -20.62 -5.73
C SER A 223 -17.71 -19.49 -6.62
N PRO A 224 -16.84 -18.60 -7.15
CA PRO A 224 -17.26 -17.59 -8.13
C PRO A 224 -17.93 -18.20 -9.38
N SER A 225 -17.44 -19.35 -9.83
CA SER A 225 -18.03 -20.11 -10.94
C SER A 225 -19.42 -20.65 -10.61
N GLY A 226 -19.64 -21.13 -9.38
CA GLY A 226 -20.95 -21.62 -8.95
C GLY A 226 -22.00 -20.50 -8.84
N ARG A 227 -21.60 -19.27 -8.45
CA ARG A 227 -22.48 -18.10 -8.52
C ARG A 227 -22.87 -17.73 -9.96
N LYS A 228 -21.94 -17.83 -10.91
CA LYS A 228 -22.24 -17.67 -12.35
C LYS A 228 -23.22 -18.74 -12.83
N THR A 229 -23.06 -20.00 -12.42
CA THR A 229 -24.00 -21.09 -12.76
C THR A 229 -25.40 -20.85 -12.18
N LYS A 230 -25.50 -20.38 -10.93
CA LYS A 230 -26.78 -19.97 -10.33
C LYS A 230 -27.46 -18.89 -11.17
N LYS A 231 -26.73 -17.81 -11.49
CA LYS A 231 -27.26 -16.70 -12.29
C LYS A 231 -27.76 -17.21 -13.65
N SER A 232 -26.94 -18.00 -14.36
CA SER A 232 -27.32 -18.60 -15.63
C SER A 232 -28.55 -19.50 -15.55
N PHE A 233 -28.75 -20.25 -14.46
CA PHE A 233 -29.95 -21.08 -14.29
C PHE A 233 -31.20 -20.22 -14.11
N VAL A 234 -31.12 -19.17 -13.29
CA VAL A 234 -32.24 -18.24 -13.07
C VAL A 234 -32.58 -17.51 -14.37
N ASP A 235 -31.57 -17.01 -15.10
CA ASP A 235 -31.77 -16.35 -16.39
C ASP A 235 -32.42 -17.30 -17.42
N ASN A 236 -31.99 -18.57 -17.46
CA ASN A 236 -32.60 -19.58 -18.33
C ASN A 236 -34.06 -19.89 -17.93
N PHE A 237 -34.36 -19.91 -16.63
CA PHE A 237 -35.74 -20.08 -16.13
C PHE A 237 -36.62 -18.89 -16.52
N ASP A 238 -36.13 -17.67 -16.36
CA ASP A 238 -36.83 -16.45 -16.77
C ASP A 238 -37.05 -16.41 -18.28
N ASN A 239 -36.05 -16.81 -19.08
CA ASN A 239 -36.20 -16.98 -20.53
C ASN A 239 -37.26 -18.03 -20.88
N PHE A 240 -37.34 -19.14 -20.13
CA PHE A 240 -38.38 -20.16 -20.34
C PHE A 240 -39.78 -19.64 -20.00
N VAL A 241 -39.93 -18.87 -18.92
CA VAL A 241 -41.20 -18.20 -18.57
C VAL A 241 -41.59 -17.20 -19.65
N ASN A 242 -40.65 -16.40 -20.15
CA ASN A 242 -40.88 -15.48 -21.26
C ASN A 242 -41.24 -16.22 -22.56
N TYR A 243 -40.60 -17.36 -22.82
CA TYR A 243 -40.97 -18.23 -23.94
C TYR A 243 -42.39 -18.78 -23.78
N LEU A 244 -42.81 -19.19 -22.58
CA LEU A 244 -44.19 -19.62 -22.32
C LEU A 244 -45.20 -18.49 -22.50
N ARG A 245 -44.90 -17.27 -22.03
CA ARG A 245 -45.71 -16.07 -22.28
C ARG A 245 -45.84 -15.81 -23.77
N SER A 246 -44.73 -15.93 -24.49
CA SER A 246 -44.69 -15.75 -25.93
C SER A 246 -45.48 -16.86 -26.64
N ALA A 247 -45.33 -18.12 -26.23
CA ALA A 247 -46.09 -19.27 -26.74
C ALA A 247 -47.59 -19.14 -26.47
N GLN A 248 -47.97 -18.61 -25.31
CA GLN A 248 -49.36 -18.26 -24.98
C GLN A 248 -49.85 -17.12 -25.86
N ALA A 249 -49.05 -16.07 -26.07
CA ALA A 249 -49.37 -15.01 -27.01
C ALA A 249 -49.53 -15.58 -28.43
N TYR A 250 -48.69 -16.52 -28.87
CA TYR A 250 -48.81 -17.21 -30.17
C TYR A 250 -50.10 -18.03 -30.27
N ALA A 251 -50.50 -18.69 -29.19
CA ALA A 251 -51.76 -19.43 -29.13
C ALA A 251 -52.98 -18.48 -29.16
N ARG A 252 -52.88 -17.28 -28.58
CA ARG A 252 -53.90 -16.23 -28.59
C ARG A 252 -53.97 -15.47 -29.93
N GLU A 253 -52.82 -15.17 -30.53
CA GLU A 253 -52.65 -14.50 -31.83
C GLU A 253 -52.79 -15.45 -33.01
N GLY A 254 -53.15 -16.72 -32.78
CA GLY A 254 -53.62 -17.59 -33.85
C GLY A 254 -54.85 -16.98 -34.48
N ILE A 255 -54.67 -16.19 -35.54
CA ILE A 255 -55.74 -15.49 -36.24
C ILE A 255 -56.74 -16.53 -36.71
N MET A 256 -57.87 -16.61 -36.04
CA MET A 256 -58.98 -17.44 -36.48
C MET A 256 -59.64 -16.71 -37.64
N LEU A 257 -59.63 -17.34 -38.81
CA LEU A 257 -60.49 -16.95 -39.91
C LEU A 257 -61.93 -16.82 -39.39
N GLU A 258 -62.59 -15.71 -39.71
CA GLU A 258 -63.91 -15.37 -39.16
C GLU A 258 -64.90 -16.53 -39.34
N GLU A 259 -65.63 -16.90 -38.28
CA GLU A 259 -66.62 -17.99 -38.35
C GLU A 259 -67.88 -17.51 -39.09
N SER A 260 -68.49 -18.41 -39.87
CA SER A 260 -69.72 -18.10 -40.59
C SER A 260 -70.87 -17.82 -39.61
N THR A 261 -71.51 -16.65 -39.73
CA THR A 261 -72.68 -16.28 -38.93
C THR A 261 -74.00 -16.89 -39.43
N SER A 262 -73.98 -17.63 -40.54
CA SER A 262 -75.19 -18.14 -41.18
C SER A 262 -75.52 -19.56 -40.68
N GLU A 263 -76.60 -19.72 -39.90
CA GLU A 263 -77.17 -21.02 -39.47
C GLU A 263 -77.69 -21.88 -40.64
N LYS A 264 -77.74 -21.31 -41.86
CA LYS A 264 -78.29 -21.93 -43.07
C LYS A 264 -77.41 -23.08 -43.62
N VAL A 265 -76.16 -23.20 -43.17
CA VAL A 265 -75.25 -24.29 -43.58
C VAL A 265 -74.66 -24.94 -42.33
N LEU A 266 -75.01 -26.20 -42.08
CA LEU A 266 -74.41 -27.01 -41.01
C LEU A 266 -72.98 -27.41 -41.39
N LEU A 267 -72.04 -26.47 -41.32
CA LEU A 267 -70.60 -26.69 -41.58
C LEU A 267 -69.91 -27.59 -40.53
N ASN A 268 -70.66 -28.08 -39.53
CA ASN A 268 -70.18 -28.89 -38.41
C ASN A 268 -70.33 -30.40 -38.62
N GLU A 269 -70.93 -30.87 -39.72
CA GLU A 269 -70.98 -32.30 -40.02
C GLU A 269 -69.67 -32.79 -40.67
N PRO A 270 -69.11 -33.94 -40.22
CA PRO A 270 -67.77 -34.38 -40.62
C PRO A 270 -67.66 -34.93 -42.06
N THR A 271 -68.76 -34.95 -42.83
CA THR A 271 -68.80 -35.50 -44.19
C THR A 271 -69.78 -34.73 -45.07
N MET A 272 -69.40 -33.53 -45.54
CA MET A 272 -70.07 -32.93 -46.69
C MET A 272 -69.44 -33.47 -47.97
N ASN A 273 -70.20 -34.23 -48.75
CA ASN A 273 -69.74 -34.79 -50.03
C ASN A 273 -69.81 -33.74 -51.14
N ILE A 274 -69.00 -33.89 -52.20
CA ILE A 274 -68.95 -32.98 -53.37
C ILE A 274 -70.35 -32.76 -53.96
N SER A 275 -71.23 -33.75 -53.93
CA SER A 275 -72.63 -33.64 -54.39
C SER A 275 -73.47 -32.65 -53.59
N GLN A 276 -73.27 -32.55 -52.27
CA GLN A 276 -73.96 -31.58 -51.40
C GLN A 276 -73.40 -30.17 -51.62
N CYS A 277 -72.10 -30.04 -51.88
CA CYS A 277 -71.49 -28.75 -52.25
C CYS A 277 -72.06 -28.22 -53.58
N ILE A 278 -72.37 -29.08 -54.55
CA ILE A 278 -73.01 -28.70 -55.82
C ILE A 278 -74.45 -28.20 -55.60
N GLN A 279 -75.21 -28.85 -54.71
CA GLN A 279 -76.56 -28.42 -54.35
C GLN A 279 -76.56 -27.05 -53.65
N LEU A 280 -75.64 -26.85 -52.70
CA LEU A 280 -75.50 -25.57 -51.99
C LEU A 280 -74.97 -24.45 -52.90
N ALA A 281 -74.08 -24.75 -53.84
CA ALA A 281 -73.60 -23.80 -54.84
C ALA A 281 -74.66 -23.37 -55.87
N SER A 282 -75.79 -24.10 -55.95
CA SER A 282 -76.92 -23.73 -56.81
C SER A 282 -77.85 -22.71 -56.14
N ASN A 283 -77.71 -22.47 -54.82
CA ASN A 283 -78.49 -21.48 -54.08
C ASN A 283 -77.76 -20.11 -54.05
N PRO A 284 -78.30 -19.06 -54.69
CA PRO A 284 -77.64 -17.76 -54.78
C PRO A 284 -77.44 -17.07 -53.43
N ASP A 285 -78.33 -17.27 -52.46
CA ASP A 285 -78.21 -16.66 -51.12
C ASP A 285 -77.05 -17.26 -50.33
N VAL A 286 -76.89 -18.59 -50.41
CA VAL A 286 -75.77 -19.31 -49.76
C VAL A 286 -74.45 -18.93 -50.41
N VAL A 287 -74.41 -18.83 -51.74
CA VAL A 287 -73.20 -18.39 -52.46
C VAL A 287 -72.83 -16.96 -52.06
N ALA A 288 -73.78 -16.03 -51.96
CA ALA A 288 -73.51 -14.65 -51.53
C ALA A 288 -72.95 -14.58 -50.10
N ASP A 289 -73.53 -15.33 -49.15
CA ASP A 289 -73.02 -15.43 -47.77
C ASP A 289 -71.57 -15.98 -47.74
N MET A 290 -71.30 -17.01 -48.54
CA MET A 290 -69.95 -17.60 -48.65
C MET A 290 -68.96 -16.66 -49.33
N GLU A 291 -69.37 -15.91 -50.36
CA GLU A 291 -68.53 -14.90 -51.02
C GLU A 291 -68.14 -13.77 -50.06
N VAL A 292 -69.07 -13.30 -49.23
CA VAL A 292 -68.80 -12.31 -48.18
C VAL A 292 -67.77 -12.88 -47.20
N LEU A 293 -67.97 -14.10 -46.72
CA LEU A 293 -67.06 -14.76 -45.78
C LEU A 293 -65.65 -14.93 -46.37
N ALA A 294 -65.54 -15.45 -47.59
CA ALA A 294 -64.25 -15.62 -48.27
C ALA A 294 -63.57 -14.27 -48.57
N THR A 295 -64.33 -13.20 -48.83
CA THR A 295 -63.79 -11.84 -48.99
C THR A 295 -63.22 -11.31 -47.69
N LYS A 296 -63.88 -11.57 -46.55
CA LYS A 296 -63.34 -11.23 -45.22
C LYS A 296 -62.07 -12.00 -44.91
N TRP A 297 -62.04 -13.31 -45.18
CA TRP A 297 -60.82 -14.11 -45.05
C TRP A 297 -59.68 -13.57 -45.94
N CYS A 298 -59.97 -13.20 -47.19
CA CYS A 298 -58.97 -12.57 -48.07
C CYS A 298 -58.39 -11.29 -47.45
N ARG A 299 -59.23 -10.42 -46.86
CA ARG A 299 -58.76 -9.19 -46.20
C ARG A 299 -57.91 -9.47 -44.96
N GLN A 300 -58.31 -10.46 -44.15
CA GLN A 300 -57.52 -10.89 -42.99
C GLN A 300 -56.14 -11.41 -43.42
N ILE A 301 -56.09 -12.22 -44.47
CA ILE A 301 -54.84 -12.74 -45.03
C ILE A 301 -53.96 -11.60 -45.58
N GLU A 302 -54.54 -10.66 -46.33
CA GLU A 302 -53.82 -9.49 -46.85
C GLU A 302 -53.22 -8.64 -45.73
N GLN A 303 -53.96 -8.43 -44.65
CA GLN A 303 -53.46 -7.70 -43.49
C GLN A 303 -52.28 -8.41 -42.85
N ILE A 304 -52.34 -9.74 -42.68
CA ILE A 304 -51.23 -10.53 -42.12
C ILE A 304 -49.97 -10.41 -42.97
N LEU A 305 -50.12 -10.54 -44.29
CA LEU A 305 -49.01 -10.41 -45.24
C LEU A 305 -48.44 -8.98 -45.23
N ALA A 306 -49.29 -7.95 -45.13
CA ALA A 306 -48.84 -6.57 -45.05
C ALA A 306 -48.11 -6.26 -43.73
N GLU A 307 -48.56 -6.82 -42.61
CA GLU A 307 -47.87 -6.72 -41.32
C GLU A 307 -46.53 -7.45 -41.30
N SER A 308 -46.38 -8.56 -42.05
CA SER A 308 -45.10 -9.26 -42.20
C SER A 308 -44.12 -8.57 -43.14
N ASP A 309 -44.63 -7.89 -44.17
CA ASP A 309 -43.83 -7.18 -45.18
C ASP A 309 -43.38 -5.77 -44.69
N GLN A 310 -43.97 -5.24 -43.61
CA GLN A 310 -43.57 -3.95 -43.04
C GLN A 310 -42.16 -4.02 -42.42
N MET A 311 -41.27 -3.10 -42.84
CA MET A 311 -39.96 -2.94 -42.21
C MET A 311 -40.11 -2.58 -40.74
N ARG A 312 -39.54 -3.41 -39.87
CA ARG A 312 -39.63 -3.25 -38.43
C ARG A 312 -38.68 -2.14 -37.94
N LYS A 313 -39.20 -1.23 -37.12
CA LYS A 313 -38.36 -0.35 -36.28
C LYS A 313 -38.03 -1.11 -35.00
N GLU A 314 -36.87 -1.74 -34.97
CA GLU A 314 -36.38 -2.42 -33.76
C GLU A 314 -35.62 -1.44 -32.86
N ALA A 315 -35.60 -1.73 -31.57
CA ALA A 315 -34.76 -0.98 -30.64
C ALA A 315 -33.29 -1.26 -30.94
N ASP A 316 -32.44 -0.24 -30.83
CA ASP A 316 -31.03 -0.32 -31.21
C ASP A 316 -30.18 -1.23 -30.29
N ASP A 317 -30.74 -1.79 -29.23
CA ASP A 317 -30.12 -2.72 -28.29
C ASP A 317 -30.56 -4.18 -28.51
N THR A 318 -31.35 -4.44 -29.55
CA THR A 318 -31.79 -5.79 -29.89
C THR A 318 -30.60 -6.66 -30.30
N GLY A 319 -30.51 -7.84 -29.67
CA GLY A 319 -29.50 -8.86 -29.96
C GLY A 319 -29.98 -9.92 -30.97
N PRO A 320 -29.10 -10.84 -31.39
CA PRO A 320 -29.40 -11.83 -32.44
C PRO A 320 -30.52 -12.82 -32.09
N PHE A 321 -30.78 -13.10 -30.81
CA PHE A 321 -31.91 -13.97 -30.43
C PHE A 321 -33.27 -13.36 -30.75
N ALA A 322 -33.41 -12.02 -30.73
CA ALA A 322 -34.65 -11.36 -31.11
C ALA A 322 -35.02 -11.60 -32.59
N GLU A 323 -34.01 -11.74 -33.46
CA GLU A 323 -34.21 -12.10 -34.87
C GLU A 323 -34.73 -13.53 -35.01
N LEU A 324 -34.13 -14.49 -34.28
CA LEU A 324 -34.58 -15.88 -34.29
C LEU A 324 -36.02 -16.01 -33.77
N ASP A 325 -36.34 -15.35 -32.67
CA ASP A 325 -37.68 -15.39 -32.08
C ASP A 325 -38.72 -14.73 -32.99
N HIS A 326 -38.36 -13.68 -33.72
CA HIS A 326 -39.24 -13.11 -34.74
C HIS A 326 -39.57 -14.11 -35.87
N TRP A 327 -38.56 -14.78 -36.43
CA TRP A 327 -38.83 -15.74 -37.49
C TRP A 327 -39.61 -16.96 -36.99
N ARG A 328 -39.39 -17.36 -35.73
CA ARG A 328 -40.21 -18.38 -35.04
C ARG A 328 -41.67 -17.93 -34.92
N GLN A 329 -41.90 -16.67 -34.53
CA GLN A 329 -43.24 -16.04 -34.48
C GLN A 329 -43.95 -16.09 -35.82
N LEU A 330 -43.25 -15.63 -36.85
CA LEU A 330 -43.81 -15.51 -38.19
C LEU A 330 -44.11 -16.89 -38.79
N MET A 331 -43.23 -17.88 -38.56
CA MET A 331 -43.45 -19.27 -38.93
C MET A 331 -44.68 -19.87 -38.21
N ALA A 332 -44.82 -19.63 -36.90
CA ALA A 332 -45.98 -20.12 -36.14
C ALA A 332 -47.29 -19.50 -36.66
N ARG A 333 -47.30 -18.19 -36.91
CA ARG A 333 -48.45 -17.44 -37.45
C ARG A 333 -48.87 -17.96 -38.83
N PHE A 334 -47.93 -18.17 -39.74
CA PHE A 334 -48.24 -18.71 -41.08
C PHE A 334 -48.66 -20.18 -41.05
N ASN A 335 -48.06 -21.03 -40.20
CA ASN A 335 -48.49 -22.42 -40.09
C ASN A 335 -49.91 -22.54 -39.51
N ALA A 336 -50.25 -21.75 -38.49
CA ALA A 336 -51.59 -21.71 -37.94
C ALA A 336 -52.63 -21.29 -39.01
N LEU A 337 -52.29 -20.29 -39.83
CA LEU A 337 -53.12 -19.85 -40.95
C LEU A 337 -53.26 -20.94 -42.02
N LEU A 338 -52.17 -21.63 -42.38
CA LEU A 338 -52.20 -22.75 -43.32
C LEU A 338 -53.04 -23.93 -42.82
N ASP A 339 -53.01 -24.24 -41.52
CA ASP A 339 -53.82 -25.30 -40.93
C ASP A 339 -55.31 -24.93 -40.95
N GLN A 340 -55.66 -23.66 -40.76
CA GLN A 340 -57.03 -23.16 -40.90
C GLN A 340 -57.51 -23.19 -42.36
N ILE A 341 -56.67 -22.82 -43.32
CA ILE A 341 -56.98 -22.92 -44.75
C ILE A 341 -57.18 -24.39 -45.16
N LYS A 342 -56.38 -25.30 -44.60
CA LYS A 342 -56.53 -26.76 -44.82
C LYS A 342 -57.70 -27.38 -44.07
N SER A 343 -58.34 -26.65 -43.15
CA SER A 343 -59.47 -27.16 -42.38
C SER A 343 -60.63 -27.55 -43.29
N HIS A 344 -61.40 -28.56 -42.87
CA HIS A 344 -62.57 -29.03 -43.62
C HIS A 344 -63.58 -27.91 -43.86
N LYS A 345 -63.79 -27.03 -42.86
CA LYS A 345 -64.70 -25.88 -42.94
C LYS A 345 -64.29 -24.92 -44.05
N CYS A 346 -63.03 -24.46 -44.04
CA CYS A 346 -62.51 -23.55 -45.06
C CYS A 346 -62.56 -24.18 -46.47
N ARG A 347 -62.13 -25.45 -46.61
CA ARG A 347 -62.19 -26.17 -47.89
C ARG A 347 -63.60 -26.30 -48.45
N THR A 348 -64.61 -26.51 -47.60
CA THR A 348 -66.01 -26.62 -48.02
C THR A 348 -66.51 -25.30 -48.60
N VAL A 349 -66.26 -24.19 -47.91
CA VAL A 349 -66.61 -22.82 -48.36
C VAL A 349 -65.93 -22.50 -49.70
N ILE A 350 -64.62 -22.75 -49.80
CA ILE A 350 -63.86 -22.51 -51.04
C ILE A 350 -64.33 -23.40 -52.19
N ASN A 351 -64.68 -24.67 -51.94
CA ASN A 351 -65.24 -25.55 -52.96
C ASN A 351 -66.61 -25.07 -53.48
N ILE A 352 -67.50 -24.60 -52.60
CA ILE A 352 -68.82 -24.05 -52.99
C ILE A 352 -68.63 -22.82 -53.90
N ILE A 353 -67.77 -21.88 -53.49
CA ILE A 353 -67.45 -20.66 -54.25
C ILE A 353 -66.74 -20.99 -55.58
N HIS A 354 -65.93 -22.05 -55.62
CA HIS A 354 -65.27 -22.54 -56.82
C HIS A 354 -66.27 -23.12 -57.84
N ILE A 355 -67.22 -23.95 -57.37
CA ILE A 355 -68.29 -24.54 -58.18
C ILE A 355 -69.21 -23.44 -58.71
N ALA A 356 -69.54 -22.44 -57.89
CA ALA A 356 -70.35 -21.29 -58.25
C ALA A 356 -69.65 -20.28 -59.19
N LYS A 357 -68.37 -20.50 -59.54
CA LYS A 357 -67.56 -19.64 -60.42
C LYS A 357 -67.47 -18.17 -59.96
N SER A 358 -67.36 -17.96 -58.65
CA SER A 358 -67.21 -16.62 -58.07
C SER A 358 -65.95 -15.89 -58.53
N LYS A 359 -66.01 -14.55 -58.56
CA LYS A 359 -64.86 -13.67 -58.80
C LYS A 359 -63.85 -13.68 -57.64
N VAL A 360 -64.28 -13.99 -56.41
CA VAL A 360 -63.43 -14.02 -55.19
C VAL A 360 -62.36 -15.13 -55.29
N MET A 361 -62.64 -16.20 -56.04
CA MET A 361 -61.74 -17.35 -56.18
C MET A 361 -60.37 -17.00 -56.80
N LYS A 362 -60.32 -16.00 -57.70
CA LYS A 362 -59.03 -15.55 -58.28
C LYS A 362 -58.12 -14.96 -57.19
N LYS A 363 -58.69 -14.07 -56.37
CA LYS A 363 -58.00 -13.41 -55.26
C LYS A 363 -57.58 -14.43 -54.19
N TRP A 364 -58.44 -15.38 -53.85
CA TRP A 364 -58.11 -16.45 -52.91
C TRP A 364 -56.90 -17.29 -53.37
N LYS A 365 -56.88 -17.74 -54.63
CA LYS A 365 -55.75 -18.54 -55.16
C LYS A 365 -54.42 -17.80 -55.13
N GLU A 366 -54.43 -16.50 -55.39
CA GLU A 366 -53.24 -15.65 -55.30
C GLU A 366 -52.74 -15.54 -53.85
N LEU A 367 -53.65 -15.28 -52.91
CA LEU A 367 -53.32 -15.17 -51.49
C LEU A 367 -52.86 -16.51 -50.89
N ASP A 368 -53.51 -17.63 -51.23
CA ASP A 368 -53.12 -18.98 -50.80
C ASP A 368 -51.70 -19.34 -51.26
N LYS A 369 -51.35 -18.97 -52.50
CA LYS A 369 -49.98 -19.11 -53.01
C LYS A 369 -49.00 -18.23 -52.23
N ARG A 370 -49.31 -16.94 -52.04
CA ARG A 370 -48.45 -16.01 -51.29
C ARG A 370 -48.19 -16.47 -49.85
N ILE A 371 -49.23 -16.91 -49.14
CA ILE A 371 -49.07 -17.46 -47.77
C ILE A 371 -48.18 -18.70 -47.79
N THR A 372 -48.38 -19.60 -48.75
CA THR A 372 -47.56 -20.82 -48.85
C THR A 372 -46.09 -20.48 -49.11
N ASP A 373 -45.81 -19.49 -49.96
CA ASP A 373 -44.46 -19.00 -50.23
C ASP A 373 -43.84 -18.35 -48.98
N SER A 374 -44.56 -17.45 -48.30
CA SER A 374 -44.10 -16.80 -47.05
C SER A 374 -43.91 -17.79 -45.89
N ALA A 375 -44.74 -18.83 -45.79
CA ALA A 375 -44.58 -19.90 -44.80
C ALA A 375 -43.32 -20.75 -45.05
N ASN A 376 -43.03 -21.06 -46.32
CA ASN A 376 -41.81 -21.77 -46.71
C ASN A 376 -40.56 -20.92 -46.44
N GLU A 377 -40.61 -19.63 -46.74
CA GLU A 377 -39.56 -18.67 -46.40
C GLU A 377 -39.32 -18.61 -44.88
N ALA A 378 -40.37 -18.41 -44.08
CA ALA A 378 -40.24 -18.36 -42.62
C ALA A 378 -39.65 -19.66 -42.06
N LYS A 379 -40.08 -20.81 -42.58
CA LYS A 379 -39.55 -22.12 -42.19
C LYS A 379 -38.06 -22.30 -42.52
N ASP A 380 -37.63 -21.86 -43.70
CA ASP A 380 -36.22 -21.95 -44.11
C ASP A 380 -35.35 -20.98 -43.29
N ASN A 381 -35.81 -19.75 -43.08
CA ASN A 381 -35.12 -18.76 -42.25
C ASN A 381 -34.97 -19.23 -40.79
N VAL A 382 -36.01 -19.79 -40.18
CA VAL A 382 -35.92 -20.40 -38.84
C VAL A 382 -34.89 -21.52 -38.83
N LYS A 383 -34.87 -22.41 -39.84
CA LYS A 383 -33.90 -23.52 -39.90
C LYS A 383 -32.45 -23.03 -39.88
N TYR A 384 -32.11 -21.99 -40.65
CA TYR A 384 -30.75 -21.44 -40.68
C TYR A 384 -30.41 -20.58 -39.46
N LEU A 385 -31.36 -19.80 -38.93
CA LEU A 385 -31.11 -19.02 -37.71
C LEU A 385 -31.00 -19.92 -36.47
N TYR A 386 -31.67 -21.07 -36.45
CA TYR A 386 -31.56 -22.05 -35.37
C TYR A 386 -30.14 -22.65 -35.28
N THR A 387 -29.44 -22.83 -36.41
CA THR A 387 -28.04 -23.30 -36.37
C THR A 387 -27.10 -22.24 -35.82
N LEU A 388 -27.47 -20.96 -35.90
CA LEU A 388 -26.71 -19.84 -35.35
C LEU A 388 -26.88 -19.69 -33.83
N GLU A 389 -27.97 -20.20 -33.24
CA GLU A 389 -28.30 -20.09 -31.81
C GLU A 389 -27.12 -20.51 -30.92
N LYS A 390 -26.48 -21.64 -31.23
CA LYS A 390 -25.31 -22.18 -30.51
C LYS A 390 -24.08 -21.26 -30.59
N TYR A 391 -23.90 -20.54 -31.70
CA TYR A 391 -22.76 -19.64 -31.90
C TYR A 391 -23.01 -18.24 -31.31
N CYS A 392 -24.28 -17.84 -31.16
CA CYS A 392 -24.68 -16.60 -30.50
C CYS A 392 -24.74 -16.74 -28.97
N GLU A 393 -25.00 -17.93 -28.42
CA GLU A 393 -25.08 -18.17 -26.96
C GLU A 393 -23.86 -17.67 -26.16
N PRO A 394 -22.60 -17.87 -26.62
CA PRO A 394 -21.43 -17.28 -25.96
C PRO A 394 -21.47 -15.75 -25.83
N LEU A 395 -22.13 -15.03 -26.74
CA LEU A 395 -22.23 -13.55 -26.69
C LEU A 395 -23.02 -13.04 -25.48
N TYR A 396 -23.83 -13.91 -24.86
CA TYR A 396 -24.67 -13.56 -23.71
C TYR A 396 -24.09 -14.05 -22.38
N ARG A 397 -23.17 -15.03 -22.41
CA ARG A 397 -22.69 -15.73 -21.20
C ARG A 397 -21.20 -15.55 -20.94
N CYS A 398 -20.40 -15.35 -21.99
CA CYS A 398 -18.97 -15.18 -21.87
C CYS A 398 -18.59 -13.72 -21.60
N ASP A 399 -17.44 -13.54 -20.97
CA ASP A 399 -16.81 -12.22 -20.88
C ASP A 399 -16.19 -11.82 -22.24
N PRO A 400 -15.94 -10.52 -22.48
CA PRO A 400 -15.33 -10.04 -23.72
C PRO A 400 -14.01 -10.73 -24.09
N VAL A 401 -13.26 -11.22 -23.09
CA VAL A 401 -12.01 -11.96 -23.31
C VAL A 401 -12.28 -13.35 -23.87
N SER A 402 -13.12 -14.18 -23.24
CA SER A 402 -13.42 -15.53 -23.77
C SER A 402 -14.26 -15.46 -25.04
N MET A 403 -14.96 -14.35 -25.28
CA MET A 403 -15.77 -14.12 -26.47
C MET A 403 -14.92 -14.09 -27.75
N THR A 404 -13.68 -13.60 -27.70
CA THR A 404 -12.80 -13.52 -28.88
C THR A 404 -12.57 -14.87 -29.54
N ASP A 405 -12.48 -15.93 -28.73
CA ASP A 405 -12.23 -17.30 -29.21
C ASP A 405 -13.44 -17.88 -29.96
N CYS A 406 -14.64 -17.37 -29.69
CA CYS A 406 -15.88 -17.82 -30.31
C CYS A 406 -16.20 -17.07 -31.62
N LEU A 407 -15.61 -15.89 -31.84
CA LEU A 407 -15.87 -15.03 -33.00
C LEU A 407 -15.61 -15.71 -34.36
N PRO A 408 -14.51 -16.47 -34.55
CA PRO A 408 -14.26 -17.15 -35.82
C PRO A 408 -15.38 -18.15 -36.16
N GLY A 409 -15.89 -18.88 -35.16
CA GLY A 409 -17.00 -19.81 -35.32
C GLY A 409 -18.30 -19.10 -35.72
N LEU A 410 -18.59 -17.97 -35.07
CA LEU A 410 -19.76 -17.15 -35.37
C LEU A 410 -19.74 -16.57 -36.79
N ILE A 411 -18.64 -15.94 -37.19
CA ILE A 411 -18.51 -15.33 -38.53
C ILE A 411 -18.57 -16.40 -39.62
N ASN A 412 -17.97 -17.57 -39.40
CA ASN A 412 -18.10 -18.69 -40.33
C ASN A 412 -19.53 -19.24 -40.42
N ALA A 413 -20.26 -19.31 -39.30
CA ALA A 413 -21.67 -19.71 -39.31
C ALA A 413 -22.52 -18.73 -40.13
N ILE A 414 -22.30 -17.42 -39.96
CA ILE A 414 -22.97 -16.38 -40.75
C ILE A 414 -22.58 -16.48 -42.23
N LYS A 415 -21.30 -16.72 -42.55
CA LYS A 415 -20.83 -17.01 -43.93
C LYS A 415 -21.62 -18.17 -44.56
N MET A 416 -21.78 -19.27 -43.83
CA MET A 416 -22.51 -20.45 -44.31
C MET A 416 -23.99 -20.16 -44.57
N ILE A 417 -24.62 -19.32 -43.75
CA ILE A 417 -26.01 -18.88 -43.98
C ILE A 417 -26.10 -18.03 -45.25
N HIS A 418 -25.14 -17.11 -45.47
CA HIS A 418 -25.09 -16.30 -46.69
C HIS A 418 -25.01 -17.13 -47.97
N SER A 419 -24.20 -18.20 -47.94
CA SER A 419 -23.93 -19.01 -49.14
C SER A 419 -25.03 -20.04 -49.42
N ILE A 420 -25.67 -20.61 -48.40
CA ILE A 420 -26.60 -21.74 -48.55
C ILE A 420 -28.06 -21.31 -48.44
N SER A 421 -28.39 -20.30 -47.63
CA SER A 421 -29.78 -19.90 -47.43
C SER A 421 -30.39 -19.41 -48.74
N ARG A 422 -31.64 -19.82 -49.00
CA ARG A 422 -32.36 -19.41 -50.21
C ARG A 422 -33.01 -18.05 -50.05
N TYR A 423 -33.53 -17.77 -48.85
CA TYR A 423 -34.33 -16.58 -48.55
C TYR A 423 -33.62 -15.59 -47.62
N TYR A 424 -32.73 -16.04 -46.72
CA TYR A 424 -32.05 -15.18 -45.75
C TYR A 424 -30.75 -14.55 -46.28
N ASN A 425 -30.30 -14.92 -47.47
CA ASN A 425 -29.01 -14.54 -48.06
C ASN A 425 -28.95 -13.10 -48.62
N THR A 426 -29.89 -12.23 -48.28
CA THR A 426 -29.92 -10.84 -48.79
C THR A 426 -28.97 -9.95 -48.00
N SER A 427 -28.35 -8.97 -48.67
CA SER A 427 -27.41 -8.04 -48.02
C SER A 427 -28.04 -7.28 -46.84
N GLU A 428 -29.32 -6.91 -46.95
CA GLU A 428 -30.07 -6.24 -45.89
C GLU A 428 -30.24 -7.10 -44.63
N ARG A 429 -30.67 -8.37 -44.78
CA ARG A 429 -30.88 -9.29 -43.65
C ARG A 429 -29.55 -9.65 -42.97
N MET A 430 -28.52 -9.87 -43.77
CA MET A 430 -27.16 -10.14 -43.27
C MET A 430 -26.60 -8.93 -42.51
N THR A 431 -26.78 -7.72 -43.03
CA THR A 431 -26.36 -6.48 -42.35
C THR A 431 -27.13 -6.30 -41.03
N SER A 432 -28.44 -6.51 -41.03
CA SER A 432 -29.27 -6.45 -39.81
C SER A 432 -28.81 -7.45 -38.74
N LEU A 433 -28.51 -8.70 -39.14
CA LEU A 433 -27.99 -9.71 -38.23
C LEU A 433 -26.64 -9.30 -37.63
N PHE A 434 -25.71 -8.80 -38.44
CA PHE A 434 -24.42 -8.30 -37.95
C PHE A 434 -24.57 -7.11 -37.00
N ILE A 435 -25.50 -6.17 -37.28
CA ILE A 435 -25.82 -5.07 -36.36
C ILE A 435 -26.27 -5.61 -34.99
N LYS A 436 -27.16 -6.61 -34.96
CA LYS A 436 -27.64 -7.24 -33.72
C LYS A 436 -26.53 -7.94 -32.95
N VAL A 437 -25.64 -8.64 -33.66
CA VAL A 437 -24.43 -9.25 -33.07
C VAL A 437 -23.55 -8.17 -32.44
N THR A 438 -23.24 -7.10 -33.17
CA THR A 438 -22.47 -5.96 -32.66
C THR A 438 -23.14 -5.32 -31.44
N ASN A 439 -24.46 -5.11 -31.48
CA ASN A 439 -25.22 -4.55 -30.36
C ASN A 439 -25.07 -5.39 -29.10
N GLN A 440 -25.21 -6.71 -29.24
CA GLN A 440 -25.04 -7.63 -28.11
C GLN A 440 -23.61 -7.61 -27.56
N MET A 441 -22.58 -7.51 -28.41
CA MET A 441 -21.19 -7.36 -27.96
C MET A 441 -20.97 -6.07 -27.16
N VAL A 442 -21.54 -4.94 -27.62
CA VAL A 442 -21.48 -3.68 -26.89
C VAL A 442 -22.17 -3.80 -25.53
N THR A 443 -23.35 -4.44 -25.47
CA THR A 443 -24.05 -4.70 -24.21
C THR A 443 -23.23 -5.59 -23.27
N ALA A 444 -22.61 -6.66 -23.79
CA ALA A 444 -21.73 -7.53 -23.01
C ALA A 444 -20.51 -6.79 -22.47
N CYS A 445 -19.90 -5.90 -23.27
CA CYS A 445 -18.81 -5.02 -22.83
C CYS A 445 -19.26 -4.08 -21.70
N LYS A 446 -20.43 -3.42 -21.82
CA LYS A 446 -20.96 -2.54 -20.77
C LYS A 446 -21.22 -3.30 -19.46
N ASN A 447 -21.79 -4.49 -19.54
CA ASN A 447 -22.02 -5.34 -18.38
C ASN A 447 -20.72 -5.83 -17.74
N TYR A 448 -19.71 -6.18 -18.55
CA TYR A 448 -18.38 -6.58 -18.07
C TYR A 448 -17.67 -5.46 -17.31
N ILE A 449 -17.74 -4.23 -17.83
CA ILE A 449 -17.14 -3.04 -17.20
C ILE A 449 -17.84 -2.71 -15.88
N THR A 450 -19.18 -2.72 -15.86
CA THR A 450 -20.01 -2.29 -14.71
C THR A 450 -20.35 -3.40 -13.71
N GLU A 451 -19.86 -4.62 -13.94
CA GLU A 451 -20.22 -5.83 -13.18
C GLU A 451 -21.74 -6.03 -13.12
N ASP A 452 -22.37 -6.05 -14.29
CA ASP A 452 -23.82 -6.15 -14.48
C ASP A 452 -24.60 -4.97 -13.85
N GLY A 453 -24.03 -3.76 -13.92
CA GLY A 453 -24.65 -2.54 -13.38
C GLY A 453 -24.59 -2.40 -11.86
N VAL A 454 -23.86 -3.29 -11.16
CA VAL A 454 -23.72 -3.26 -9.70
C VAL A 454 -22.84 -2.09 -9.26
N MET A 455 -21.80 -1.77 -10.02
CA MET A 455 -20.82 -0.72 -9.69
C MET A 455 -20.82 0.39 -10.75
N ARG A 456 -20.63 1.63 -10.30
CA ARG A 456 -20.38 2.76 -11.23
C ARG A 456 -18.94 2.69 -11.71
N VAL A 457 -18.71 3.16 -12.93
CA VAL A 457 -17.36 3.17 -13.56
C VAL A 457 -16.31 3.82 -12.65
N TRP A 458 -16.64 4.96 -12.03
CA TRP A 458 -15.71 5.72 -11.20
C TRP A 458 -15.47 5.15 -9.79
N ASP A 459 -16.26 4.16 -9.37
CA ASP A 459 -16.13 3.54 -8.04
C ASP A 459 -15.24 2.28 -8.08
N LEU A 460 -14.89 1.81 -9.28
CA LEU A 460 -14.01 0.66 -9.48
C LEU A 460 -12.52 1.04 -9.31
N PRO A 461 -11.66 0.09 -8.86
CA PRO A 461 -10.22 0.30 -8.85
C PRO A 461 -9.68 0.58 -10.27
N ARG A 462 -8.77 1.56 -10.38
CA ARG A 462 -8.33 2.14 -11.67
C ARG A 462 -7.63 1.14 -12.59
N GLN A 463 -6.61 0.43 -12.11
CA GLN A 463 -5.85 -0.51 -12.94
C GLN A 463 -6.71 -1.68 -13.49
N PRO A 464 -7.50 -2.38 -12.65
CA PRO A 464 -8.44 -3.39 -13.15
C PRO A 464 -9.47 -2.83 -14.14
N LEU A 465 -9.94 -1.59 -13.93
CA LEU A 465 -10.87 -0.93 -14.85
C LEU A 465 -10.21 -0.67 -16.21
N ILE A 466 -9.00 -0.10 -16.25
CA ILE A 466 -8.24 0.13 -17.49
C ILE A 466 -8.06 -1.19 -18.25
N GLU A 467 -7.72 -2.27 -17.56
CA GLU A 467 -7.59 -3.60 -18.17
C GLU A 467 -8.93 -4.09 -18.75
N LYS A 468 -10.04 -3.96 -18.02
CA LYS A 468 -11.38 -4.29 -18.54
C LYS A 468 -11.73 -3.47 -19.78
N LEU A 469 -11.45 -2.16 -19.79
CA LEU A 469 -11.71 -1.28 -20.94
C LEU A 469 -10.85 -1.69 -22.16
N ARG A 470 -9.56 -1.99 -21.96
CA ARG A 470 -8.66 -2.48 -23.01
C ARG A 470 -9.13 -3.81 -23.60
N ASN A 471 -9.64 -4.72 -22.76
CA ASN A 471 -10.20 -5.99 -23.22
C ASN A 471 -11.41 -5.78 -24.14
N CYS A 472 -12.30 -4.83 -23.84
CA CYS A 472 -13.42 -4.46 -24.71
C CYS A 472 -12.98 -3.86 -26.05
N VAL A 473 -11.96 -2.98 -26.03
CA VAL A 473 -11.37 -2.42 -27.26
C VAL A 473 -10.69 -3.53 -28.09
N ASN A 474 -10.03 -4.49 -27.45
CA ASN A 474 -9.41 -5.63 -28.12
C ASN A 474 -10.44 -6.56 -28.76
N LEU A 475 -11.59 -6.79 -28.10
CA LEU A 475 -12.70 -7.54 -28.68
C LEU A 475 -13.16 -6.93 -30.01
N TYR A 476 -13.33 -5.61 -30.06
CA TYR A 476 -13.68 -4.88 -31.29
C TYR A 476 -12.63 -5.08 -32.39
N LYS A 477 -11.34 -4.89 -32.05
CA LYS A 477 -10.22 -5.05 -33.01
C LYS A 477 -10.20 -6.47 -33.59
N ASN A 478 -10.31 -7.50 -32.75
CA ASN A 478 -10.37 -8.89 -33.18
C ASN A 478 -11.61 -9.18 -34.04
N TYR A 479 -12.79 -8.68 -33.65
CA TYR A 479 -14.01 -8.85 -34.42
C TYR A 479 -13.91 -8.24 -35.82
N HIS A 480 -13.40 -7.01 -35.91
CA HIS A 480 -13.14 -6.31 -37.17
C HIS A 480 -12.12 -7.08 -38.03
N GLU A 481 -11.00 -7.51 -37.45
CA GLU A 481 -9.96 -8.25 -38.15
C GLU A 481 -10.45 -9.61 -38.69
N ILE A 482 -11.21 -10.37 -37.89
CA ILE A 482 -11.76 -11.67 -38.32
C ILE A 482 -12.77 -11.47 -39.46
N PHE A 483 -13.59 -10.41 -39.40
CA PHE A 483 -14.52 -10.08 -40.48
C PHE A 483 -13.80 -9.78 -41.80
N HIS A 484 -12.80 -8.89 -41.78
CA HIS A 484 -12.01 -8.57 -42.98
C HIS A 484 -11.25 -9.77 -43.52
N LYS A 485 -10.59 -10.56 -42.65
CA LYS A 485 -9.94 -11.81 -43.04
C LYS A 485 -10.90 -12.80 -43.70
N THR A 486 -12.16 -12.83 -43.27
CA THR A 486 -13.18 -13.70 -43.88
C THR A 486 -13.65 -13.15 -45.23
N LYS A 487 -13.83 -11.83 -45.34
CA LYS A 487 -14.18 -11.14 -46.59
C LYS A 487 -13.10 -11.34 -47.67
N GLU A 488 -11.83 -11.14 -47.34
CA GLU A 488 -10.69 -11.37 -48.25
C GLU A 488 -10.61 -12.83 -48.74
N LYS A 489 -10.89 -13.81 -47.85
CA LYS A 489 -10.96 -15.24 -48.22
C LYS A 489 -12.08 -15.55 -49.20
N ILE A 490 -13.22 -14.86 -49.08
CA ILE A 490 -14.36 -15.04 -50.00
C ILE A 490 -14.03 -14.41 -51.37
N GLU A 491 -13.45 -13.21 -51.38
CA GLU A 491 -13.06 -12.52 -52.61
C GLU A 491 -11.97 -13.27 -53.39
N SER A 492 -11.07 -13.97 -52.69
CA SER A 492 -10.03 -14.81 -53.31
C SER A 492 -10.54 -16.18 -53.78
N THR A 493 -11.74 -16.60 -53.38
CA THR A 493 -12.33 -17.90 -53.77
C THR A 493 -13.27 -17.73 -54.97
N PRO A 494 -12.91 -18.21 -56.18
CA PRO A 494 -13.74 -18.03 -57.37
C PRO A 494 -15.05 -18.80 -57.26
N GLY A 495 -16.18 -18.09 -57.43
CA GLY A 495 -17.54 -18.67 -57.42
C GLY A 495 -18.33 -18.47 -56.12
N GLU A 496 -17.72 -17.94 -55.05
CA GLU A 496 -18.45 -17.52 -53.85
C GLU A 496 -19.05 -16.11 -54.02
N ARG A 497 -20.19 -15.84 -53.36
CA ARG A 497 -20.81 -14.50 -53.38
C ARG A 497 -20.01 -13.53 -52.51
N PRO A 498 -19.66 -12.33 -52.99
CA PRO A 498 -18.87 -11.38 -52.24
C PRO A 498 -19.59 -10.90 -50.97
N PHE A 499 -18.82 -10.63 -49.92
CA PHE A 499 -19.28 -10.05 -48.67
C PHE A 499 -19.40 -8.53 -48.80
N ASP A 500 -20.37 -8.09 -49.62
CA ASP A 500 -20.63 -6.68 -49.89
C ASP A 500 -21.71 -6.14 -48.95
N PHE A 501 -21.32 -5.91 -47.69
CA PHE A 501 -22.16 -5.32 -46.65
C PHE A 501 -21.59 -3.96 -46.22
N SER A 502 -22.47 -3.06 -45.79
CA SER A 502 -22.03 -1.75 -45.32
C SER A 502 -21.41 -1.83 -43.92
N GLU A 503 -20.08 -1.78 -43.89
CA GLU A 503 -19.26 -1.83 -42.67
C GLU A 503 -19.59 -0.69 -41.70
N MET A 504 -19.98 0.49 -42.22
CA MET A 504 -20.37 1.65 -41.41
C MET A 504 -21.55 1.32 -40.47
N TYR A 505 -22.55 0.58 -40.95
CA TYR A 505 -23.69 0.19 -40.11
C TYR A 505 -23.32 -0.94 -39.14
N ILE A 506 -22.47 -1.88 -39.55
CA ILE A 506 -22.09 -3.04 -38.74
C ILE A 506 -21.18 -2.63 -37.56
N PHE A 507 -20.19 -1.77 -37.81
CA PHE A 507 -19.13 -1.45 -36.85
C PHE A 507 -19.27 -0.07 -36.23
N GLY A 508 -19.88 0.91 -36.90
CA GLY A 508 -19.81 2.32 -36.49
C GLY A 508 -20.26 2.58 -35.05
N LYS A 509 -21.29 1.87 -34.57
CA LYS A 509 -21.75 1.96 -33.17
C LYS A 509 -20.71 1.43 -32.17
N PHE A 510 -20.04 0.33 -32.49
CA PHE A 510 -19.00 -0.27 -31.64
C PHE A 510 -17.71 0.56 -31.72
N GLU A 511 -17.35 1.06 -32.89
CA GLU A 511 -16.22 1.98 -33.07
C GLU A 511 -16.39 3.25 -32.21
N THR A 512 -17.57 3.87 -32.26
CA THR A 512 -17.87 5.06 -31.44
C THR A 512 -17.79 4.74 -29.94
N PHE A 513 -18.25 3.55 -29.53
CA PHE A 513 -18.09 3.07 -28.16
C PHE A 513 -16.62 2.86 -27.79
N CYS A 514 -15.80 2.23 -28.64
CA CYS A 514 -14.37 2.04 -28.41
C CYS A 514 -13.62 3.37 -28.30
N ARG A 515 -13.91 4.36 -29.17
CA ARG A 515 -13.36 5.72 -29.06
C ARG A 515 -13.73 6.37 -27.72
N ARG A 516 -14.95 6.14 -27.23
CA ARG A 516 -15.38 6.59 -25.90
C ARG A 516 -14.58 5.88 -24.79
N LEU A 517 -14.37 4.57 -24.90
CA LEU A 517 -13.55 3.82 -23.94
C LEU A 517 -12.09 4.30 -23.92
N GLU A 518 -11.50 4.58 -25.07
CA GLU A 518 -10.14 5.13 -25.17
C GLU A 518 -10.02 6.48 -24.45
N LYS A 519 -11.01 7.38 -24.60
CA LYS A 519 -11.06 8.64 -23.85
C LYS A 519 -11.17 8.42 -22.34
N ILE A 520 -11.96 7.45 -21.90
CA ILE A 520 -12.07 7.09 -20.47
C ILE A 520 -10.72 6.53 -19.96
N ILE A 521 -10.04 5.69 -20.75
CA ILE A 521 -8.69 5.20 -20.40
C ILE A 521 -7.72 6.37 -20.24
N THR A 522 -7.71 7.32 -21.19
CA THR A 522 -6.87 8.52 -21.12
C THR A 522 -7.16 9.34 -19.86
N LEU A 523 -8.45 9.53 -19.53
CA LEU A 523 -8.87 10.24 -18.32
C LEU A 523 -8.39 9.52 -17.05
N LEU A 524 -8.52 8.18 -16.99
CA LEU A 524 -8.02 7.38 -15.86
C LEU A 524 -6.50 7.45 -15.72
N ASN A 525 -5.74 7.45 -16.82
CA ASN A 525 -4.30 7.62 -16.80
C ASN A 525 -3.92 8.99 -16.23
N TYR A 526 -4.56 10.07 -16.71
CA TYR A 526 -4.34 11.41 -16.17
C TYR A 526 -4.67 11.50 -14.68
N ILE A 527 -5.74 10.81 -14.22
CA ILE A 527 -6.05 10.78 -12.79
C ILE A 527 -4.92 10.13 -12.00
N GLU A 528 -4.37 9.02 -12.50
CA GLU A 528 -3.27 8.31 -11.84
C GLU A 528 -2.00 9.17 -11.82
N GLU A 529 -1.62 9.77 -12.95
CA GLU A 529 -0.44 10.64 -13.09
C GLU A 529 -0.50 11.83 -12.11
N PHE A 530 -1.64 12.51 -12.03
CA PHE A 530 -1.79 13.68 -11.16
C PHE A 530 -2.15 13.31 -9.71
N SER A 531 -2.43 12.04 -9.40
CA SER A 531 -2.69 11.61 -8.01
C SER A 531 -1.46 11.78 -7.11
N VAL A 532 -0.25 11.68 -7.68
CA VAL A 532 1.02 11.88 -6.96
C VAL A 532 1.15 13.30 -6.42
N VAL A 533 0.52 14.29 -7.07
CA VAL A 533 0.49 15.69 -6.59
C VAL A 533 -0.20 15.80 -5.23
N ALA A 534 -1.21 14.95 -4.97
CA ALA A 534 -1.91 14.93 -3.69
C ALA A 534 -1.09 14.25 -2.56
N GLU A 535 -0.17 13.36 -2.91
CA GLU A 535 0.70 12.66 -1.97
C GLU A 535 2.02 13.40 -1.71
N SER A 536 2.37 14.34 -2.59
CA SER A 536 3.58 15.14 -2.49
C SER A 536 3.57 16.06 -1.27
N LYS A 537 4.74 16.20 -0.64
CA LYS A 537 4.99 17.10 0.51
C LYS A 537 5.74 18.37 0.12
N ILE A 538 5.78 18.71 -1.17
CA ILE A 538 6.38 19.97 -1.62
C ILE A 538 5.43 21.10 -1.24
N GLU A 539 5.91 21.99 -0.36
CA GLU A 539 5.15 23.15 0.12
C GLU A 539 4.69 24.04 -1.03
N GLY A 540 3.39 24.31 -1.12
CA GLY A 540 2.77 25.09 -2.19
C GLY A 540 2.00 24.25 -3.21
N LEU A 541 2.19 22.91 -3.24
CA LEU A 541 1.42 22.01 -4.11
C LEU A 541 0.00 21.72 -3.59
N GLU A 542 -0.33 22.08 -2.35
CA GLU A 542 -1.63 21.80 -1.73
C GLU A 542 -2.79 22.45 -2.51
N ASN A 543 -2.58 23.67 -3.02
CA ASN A 543 -3.57 24.38 -3.83
C ASN A 543 -3.82 23.69 -5.18
N PHE A 544 -2.77 23.16 -5.81
CA PHE A 544 -2.88 22.43 -7.07
C PHE A 544 -3.56 21.07 -6.85
N SER A 545 -3.23 20.38 -5.76
CA SER A 545 -3.92 19.16 -5.33
C SER A 545 -5.42 19.41 -5.10
N ALA A 546 -5.78 20.49 -4.37
CA ALA A 546 -7.18 20.86 -4.15
C ALA A 546 -7.92 21.17 -5.47
N ARG A 547 -7.28 21.90 -6.39
CA ARG A 547 -7.83 22.19 -7.73
C ARG A 547 -8.03 20.90 -8.54
N PHE A 548 -7.06 19.99 -8.53
CA PHE A 548 -7.17 18.68 -9.18
C PHE A 548 -8.35 17.86 -8.63
N GLN A 549 -8.50 17.79 -7.30
CA GLN A 549 -9.63 17.10 -6.67
C GLN A 549 -10.99 17.71 -7.06
N GLN A 550 -11.07 19.03 -7.22
CA GLN A 550 -12.27 19.70 -7.71
C GLN A 550 -12.56 19.35 -9.17
N ILE A 551 -11.54 19.37 -10.04
CA ILE A 551 -11.64 18.97 -11.45
C ILE A 551 -12.17 17.53 -11.53
N PHE A 552 -11.57 16.59 -10.80
CA PHE A 552 -12.02 15.20 -10.80
C PHE A 552 -13.43 15.02 -10.25
N ALA A 553 -13.78 15.71 -9.16
CA ALA A 553 -15.12 15.67 -8.59
C ALA A 553 -16.19 16.20 -9.57
N SER A 554 -15.84 17.13 -10.46
CA SER A 554 -16.76 17.70 -11.44
C SER A 554 -17.24 16.67 -12.47
N ILE A 555 -16.38 15.75 -12.89
CA ILE A 555 -16.72 14.64 -13.81
C ILE A 555 -17.46 13.54 -13.08
N ARG A 556 -16.99 13.16 -11.89
CA ARG A 556 -17.59 12.05 -11.13
C ARG A 556 -19.04 12.30 -10.75
N LYS A 557 -19.43 13.57 -10.55
CA LYS A 557 -20.78 13.98 -10.15
C LYS A 557 -21.76 14.09 -11.33
N LYS A 558 -21.32 13.91 -12.57
CA LYS A 558 -22.21 14.04 -13.74
C LYS A 558 -23.29 12.95 -13.72
N PRO A 559 -24.55 13.29 -14.05
CA PRO A 559 -25.69 12.38 -13.90
C PRO A 559 -25.89 11.41 -15.07
N TYR A 560 -25.17 11.60 -16.19
CA TYR A 560 -25.29 10.75 -17.37
C TYR A 560 -24.37 9.51 -17.26
N ASP A 561 -24.74 8.45 -17.99
CA ASP A 561 -23.88 7.28 -18.13
C ASP A 561 -22.68 7.59 -19.05
N VAL A 562 -21.48 7.44 -18.50
CA VAL A 562 -20.21 7.71 -19.18
C VAL A 562 -19.94 6.70 -20.32
N LEU A 563 -20.48 5.48 -20.21
CA LEU A 563 -20.35 4.44 -21.23
C LEU A 563 -21.37 4.57 -22.37
N ASP A 564 -22.33 5.50 -22.28
CA ASP A 564 -23.29 5.73 -23.35
C ASP A 564 -22.69 6.61 -24.45
N GLN A 565 -22.37 5.99 -25.59
CA GLN A 565 -21.81 6.69 -26.75
C GLN A 565 -22.77 7.72 -27.39
N ARG A 566 -24.06 7.73 -27.02
CA ARG A 566 -25.04 8.71 -27.53
C ARG A 566 -24.99 10.04 -26.81
N LYS A 567 -24.43 10.07 -25.61
CA LYS A 567 -24.33 11.28 -24.80
C LYS A 567 -23.15 12.12 -25.29
N VAL A 568 -23.49 13.17 -26.05
CA VAL A 568 -22.53 14.15 -26.56
C VAL A 568 -21.97 15.02 -25.42
N ASP A 569 -22.71 15.18 -24.32
CA ASP A 569 -22.29 15.96 -23.14
C ASP A 569 -20.93 15.52 -22.58
N PHE A 570 -20.63 14.22 -22.61
CA PHE A 570 -19.32 13.71 -22.20
C PHE A 570 -18.18 14.23 -23.06
N GLU A 571 -18.37 14.43 -24.37
CA GLU A 571 -17.31 14.94 -25.23
C GLU A 571 -16.92 16.37 -24.84
N ILE A 572 -17.94 17.17 -24.52
CA ILE A 572 -17.75 18.55 -24.06
C ILE A 572 -17.04 18.54 -22.70
N ASP A 573 -17.52 17.73 -21.76
CA ASP A 573 -16.93 17.59 -20.42
C ASP A 573 -15.50 17.03 -20.46
N PHE A 574 -15.19 16.13 -21.40
CA PHE A 574 -13.85 15.56 -21.59
C PHE A 574 -12.86 16.60 -22.11
N GLU A 575 -13.24 17.40 -23.11
CA GLU A 575 -12.38 18.48 -23.61
C GLU A 575 -12.20 19.59 -22.55
N ASP A 576 -13.24 19.91 -21.79
CA ASP A 576 -13.14 20.87 -20.67
C ASP A 576 -12.22 20.35 -19.56
N PHE A 577 -12.30 19.06 -19.23
CA PHE A 577 -11.35 18.42 -18.32
C PHE A 577 -9.92 18.50 -18.81
N ARG A 578 -9.69 18.16 -20.09
CA ARG A 578 -8.35 18.21 -20.68
C ARG A 578 -7.78 19.62 -20.62
N ARG A 579 -8.59 20.64 -20.95
CA ARG A 579 -8.22 22.05 -20.83
C ARG A 579 -7.86 22.42 -19.38
N GLN A 580 -8.72 22.09 -18.41
CA GLN A 580 -8.46 22.39 -17.00
C GLN A 580 -7.22 21.66 -16.46
N LEU A 581 -6.91 20.46 -16.97
CA LEU A 581 -5.73 19.70 -16.60
C LEU A 581 -4.46 20.31 -17.21
N THR A 582 -4.48 20.73 -18.48
CA THR A 582 -3.36 21.46 -19.10
C THR A 582 -3.12 22.79 -18.39
N GLU A 583 -4.17 23.53 -17.99
CA GLU A 583 -4.01 24.75 -17.17
C GLU A 583 -3.40 24.44 -15.79
N LEU A 584 -3.68 23.26 -15.22
CA LEU A 584 -3.08 22.82 -13.95
C LEU A 584 -1.59 22.50 -14.14
N GLU A 585 -1.26 21.78 -15.20
CA GLU A 585 0.10 21.41 -15.60
C GLU A 585 0.98 22.64 -15.85
N GLU A 586 0.51 23.59 -16.66
CA GLU A 586 1.15 24.90 -16.86
C GLU A 586 1.31 25.66 -15.52
N GLY A 587 0.32 25.54 -14.64
CA GLY A 587 0.38 26.10 -13.28
C GLY A 587 1.50 25.50 -12.43
N ILE A 588 1.67 24.17 -12.47
CA ILE A 588 2.73 23.46 -11.75
C ILE A 588 4.10 23.78 -12.37
N GLN A 589 4.21 23.87 -13.70
CA GLN A 589 5.44 24.28 -14.38
C GLN A 589 5.85 25.70 -13.98
N ASN A 590 4.92 26.66 -13.99
CA ASN A 590 5.18 28.02 -13.53
C ASN A 590 5.56 28.08 -12.04
N PHE A 591 4.95 27.24 -11.21
CA PHE A 591 5.31 27.12 -9.80
C PHE A 591 6.75 26.61 -9.63
N MET A 592 7.11 25.54 -10.34
CA MET A 592 8.47 24.99 -10.38
C MET A 592 9.49 26.07 -10.78
N ASP A 593 9.21 26.82 -11.84
CA ASP A 593 10.05 27.92 -12.32
C ASP A 593 10.26 29.01 -11.26
N ASN A 594 9.20 29.35 -10.53
CA ASN A 594 9.27 30.32 -9.44
C ASN A 594 10.03 29.79 -8.22
N CYS A 595 9.98 28.48 -7.95
CA CYS A 595 10.81 27.87 -6.92
C CYS A 595 12.29 27.96 -7.28
N PHE A 596 12.67 27.62 -8.52
CA PHE A 596 14.06 27.69 -8.97
C PHE A 596 14.62 29.12 -8.98
N LYS A 597 13.80 30.14 -9.27
CA LYS A 597 14.21 31.55 -9.13
C LYS A 597 14.57 31.96 -7.69
N LYS A 598 14.04 31.27 -6.67
CA LYS A 598 14.31 31.57 -5.26
C LYS A 598 15.52 30.81 -4.71
N VAL A 599 15.86 29.67 -5.30
CA VAL A 599 16.98 28.84 -4.85
C VAL A 599 18.26 29.33 -5.51
N THR A 600 19.23 29.75 -4.69
CA THR A 600 20.50 30.32 -5.19
C THR A 600 21.63 29.29 -5.31
N LEU A 601 21.51 28.14 -4.62
CA LEU A 601 22.56 27.12 -4.57
C LEU A 601 22.23 25.95 -5.51
N THR A 602 23.18 25.58 -6.36
CA THR A 602 23.03 24.48 -7.34
C THR A 602 22.57 23.19 -6.67
N MET A 603 23.18 22.80 -5.56
CA MET A 603 22.87 21.54 -4.87
C MET A 603 21.43 21.48 -4.35
N GLN A 604 20.92 22.60 -3.82
CA GLN A 604 19.53 22.68 -3.36
C GLN A 604 18.56 22.63 -4.54
N SER A 605 18.91 23.28 -5.66
CA SER A 605 18.13 23.21 -6.90
C SER A 605 18.10 21.77 -7.43
N LEU A 606 19.21 21.05 -7.44
CA LEU A 606 19.25 19.64 -7.86
C LEU A 606 18.38 18.74 -6.96
N GLN A 607 18.47 18.89 -5.64
CA GLN A 607 17.62 18.14 -4.71
C GLN A 607 16.13 18.44 -4.90
N LEU A 608 15.78 19.69 -5.19
CA LEU A 608 14.40 20.07 -5.49
C LEU A 608 13.95 19.51 -6.84
N LEU A 609 14.82 19.54 -7.86
CA LEU A 609 14.52 19.01 -9.18
C LEU A 609 14.28 17.50 -9.13
N GLN A 610 15.08 16.75 -8.37
CA GLN A 610 14.85 15.33 -8.13
C GLN A 610 13.49 15.04 -7.49
N LYS A 611 13.00 15.94 -6.60
CA LYS A 611 11.65 15.81 -6.03
C LYS A 611 10.54 16.06 -7.07
N PHE A 612 10.75 17.01 -7.99
CA PHE A 612 9.81 17.23 -9.11
C PHE A 612 9.86 16.09 -10.13
N GLU A 613 11.04 15.50 -10.36
CA GLU A 613 11.22 14.32 -11.22
C GLU A 613 10.45 13.11 -10.69
N HIS A 614 10.46 12.91 -9.37
CA HIS A 614 9.66 11.85 -8.73
C HIS A 614 8.13 12.04 -8.86
N LEU A 615 7.64 13.25 -9.19
CA LEU A 615 6.22 13.44 -9.46
C LEU A 615 5.80 12.78 -10.79
N ASN A 616 6.76 12.55 -11.70
CA ASN A 616 6.55 11.89 -12.99
C ASN A 616 5.38 12.46 -13.81
N ILE A 617 5.14 13.76 -13.67
CA ILE A 617 4.11 14.47 -14.44
C ILE A 617 4.68 14.70 -15.84
N PRO A 618 3.96 14.32 -16.91
CA PRO A 618 4.36 14.60 -18.27
C PRO A 618 4.64 16.10 -18.49
N HIS A 619 5.48 16.42 -19.47
CA HIS A 619 5.75 17.79 -19.94
C HIS A 619 6.26 18.81 -18.90
N LEU A 620 6.74 18.38 -17.74
CA LEU A 620 7.32 19.27 -16.74
C LEU A 620 8.70 19.87 -17.14
N SER A 621 9.13 19.75 -18.41
CA SER A 621 10.41 20.26 -18.94
C SER A 621 11.64 20.02 -18.04
N ILE A 622 11.70 18.87 -17.36
CA ILE A 622 12.75 18.56 -16.37
C ILE A 622 14.15 18.62 -16.99
N ASP A 623 14.31 18.09 -18.21
CA ASP A 623 15.58 18.10 -18.93
C ASP A 623 16.08 19.50 -19.25
N GLU A 624 15.18 20.41 -19.64
CA GLU A 624 15.50 21.82 -19.89
C GLU A 624 15.94 22.52 -18.59
N LYS A 625 15.37 22.11 -17.43
CA LYS A 625 15.79 22.61 -16.12
C LYS A 625 17.14 22.07 -15.68
N TYR A 626 17.46 20.80 -15.94
CA TYR A 626 18.81 20.29 -15.70
C TYR A 626 19.86 21.10 -16.47
N ALA A 627 19.59 21.45 -17.73
CA ALA A 627 20.48 22.31 -18.51
C ALA A 627 20.62 23.72 -17.91
N SER A 628 19.53 24.36 -17.52
CA SER A 628 19.57 25.70 -16.90
C SER A 628 20.28 25.70 -15.52
N ILE A 629 20.09 24.68 -14.69
CA ILE A 629 20.80 24.54 -13.41
C ILE A 629 22.29 24.26 -13.66
N PHE A 630 22.65 23.56 -14.72
CA PHE A 630 24.05 23.33 -15.10
C PHE A 630 24.77 24.63 -15.49
N GLU A 631 24.08 25.58 -16.13
CA GLU A 631 24.64 26.91 -16.39
C GLU A 631 24.93 27.67 -15.08
N HIS A 632 24.00 27.65 -14.12
CA HIS A 632 24.21 28.23 -12.78
C HIS A 632 25.35 27.55 -12.03
N PHE A 633 25.50 26.23 -12.16
CA PHE A 633 26.65 25.51 -11.63
C PHE A 633 27.97 26.01 -12.22
N GLY A 634 28.00 26.34 -13.52
CA GLY A 634 29.15 26.94 -14.16
C GLY A 634 29.56 28.28 -13.55
N GLU A 635 28.59 29.10 -13.13
CA GLU A 635 28.82 30.34 -12.40
C GLU A 635 29.37 30.06 -10.99
N GLU A 636 28.78 29.10 -10.26
CA GLU A 636 29.23 28.68 -8.93
C GLU A 636 30.68 28.14 -8.94
N VAL A 637 31.07 27.37 -9.96
CA VAL A 637 32.46 26.91 -10.16
C VAL A 637 33.42 28.08 -10.37
N GLU A 638 33.00 29.12 -11.10
CA GLU A 638 33.82 30.32 -11.31
C GLU A 638 33.93 31.17 -10.03
N GLU A 639 32.87 31.24 -9.22
CA GLU A 639 32.92 31.86 -7.89
C GLU A 639 33.89 31.13 -6.95
N ILE A 640 33.84 29.79 -6.93
CA ILE A 640 34.76 28.96 -6.13
C ILE A 640 36.20 29.14 -6.61
N ARG A 641 36.42 29.25 -7.92
CA ARG A 641 37.73 29.56 -8.49
C ARG A 641 38.25 30.93 -8.00
N LYS A 642 37.41 31.96 -8.02
CA LYS A 642 37.77 33.30 -7.51
C LYS A 642 38.06 33.27 -6.02
N LEU A 643 37.26 32.53 -5.24
CA LEU A 643 37.46 32.34 -3.80
C LEU A 643 38.80 31.65 -3.51
N TYR A 644 39.10 30.57 -4.24
CA TYR A 644 40.37 29.87 -4.15
C TYR A 644 41.53 30.82 -4.46
N GLN A 645 41.47 31.55 -5.57
CA GLN A 645 42.56 32.44 -5.98
C GLN A 645 42.79 33.59 -4.99
N LYS A 646 41.73 34.11 -4.35
CA LYS A 646 41.82 35.20 -3.39
C LYS A 646 42.43 34.78 -2.04
N HIS A 647 42.12 33.57 -1.59
CA HIS A 647 42.45 33.10 -0.25
C HIS A 647 43.48 31.95 -0.22
N LYS A 648 44.10 31.64 -1.36
CA LYS A 648 45.06 30.53 -1.51
C LYS A 648 46.20 30.58 -0.49
N ASP A 649 46.73 31.76 -0.20
CA ASP A 649 47.91 31.94 0.66
C ASP A 649 47.53 31.92 2.16
N ASP A 650 46.40 32.54 2.49
CA ASP A 650 45.84 32.63 3.85
C ASP A 650 44.33 32.32 3.82
N PRO A 651 43.96 31.03 3.86
CA PRO A 651 42.56 30.66 3.81
C PRO A 651 41.87 30.84 5.16
N PRO A 652 40.55 31.10 5.14
CA PRO A 652 39.77 31.18 6.36
C PRO A 652 39.69 29.80 7.03
N ILE A 653 40.46 29.61 8.10
CA ILE A 653 40.48 28.37 8.88
C ILE A 653 39.60 28.47 10.14
N PRO A 654 38.96 27.37 10.57
CA PRO A 654 38.21 27.34 11.83
C PRO A 654 39.09 27.63 13.05
N ARG A 655 38.49 28.16 14.13
CA ARG A 655 39.20 28.41 15.40
C ARG A 655 39.80 27.12 15.95
N ASN A 656 41.02 27.21 16.50
CA ASN A 656 41.80 26.09 17.04
C ASN A 656 42.19 25.01 16.02
N MET A 657 41.99 25.25 14.72
CA MET A 657 42.51 24.35 13.69
C MET A 657 43.96 24.74 13.36
N PRO A 658 44.89 23.78 13.28
CA PRO A 658 46.25 24.07 12.86
C PRO A 658 46.34 24.60 11.41
N PRO A 659 47.39 25.36 11.07
CA PRO A 659 47.46 26.08 9.81
C PRO A 659 47.57 25.17 8.58
N VAL A 660 48.41 24.13 8.58
CA VAL A 660 48.54 23.24 7.41
C VAL A 660 47.26 22.43 7.23
N THR A 661 46.76 21.81 8.30
CA THR A 661 45.57 20.96 8.17
C THR A 661 44.31 21.78 7.89
N GLY A 662 44.23 23.01 8.39
CA GLY A 662 43.17 23.96 8.05
C GLY A 662 43.18 24.35 6.57
N LYS A 663 44.38 24.58 5.99
CA LYS A 663 44.56 24.83 4.55
C LYS A 663 44.03 23.66 3.70
N ILE A 664 44.37 22.42 4.08
CA ILE A 664 43.89 21.22 3.37
C ILE A 664 42.38 21.04 3.53
N ALA A 665 41.86 21.18 4.74
CA ALA A 665 40.43 21.04 5.01
C ALA A 665 39.59 22.07 4.23
N TRP A 666 40.06 23.32 4.14
CA TRP A 666 39.43 24.35 3.33
C TRP A 666 39.36 23.97 1.86
N VAL A 667 40.46 23.48 1.28
CA VAL A 667 40.48 23.05 -0.12
C VAL A 667 39.58 21.83 -0.36
N ARG A 668 39.58 20.84 0.53
CA ARG A 668 38.66 19.70 0.43
C ARG A 668 37.19 20.11 0.48
N GLN A 669 36.84 21.07 1.32
CA GLN A 669 35.50 21.62 1.35
C GLN A 669 35.11 22.23 -0.02
N LEU A 670 36.02 22.98 -0.65
CA LEU A 670 35.78 23.53 -1.98
C LEU A 670 35.66 22.44 -3.06
N THR A 671 36.50 21.40 -2.98
CA THR A 671 36.44 20.25 -3.89
C THR A 671 35.10 19.53 -3.77
N GLN A 672 34.67 19.21 -2.55
CA GLN A 672 33.40 18.54 -2.32
C GLN A 672 32.22 19.38 -2.83
N ARG A 673 32.25 20.70 -2.61
CA ARG A 673 31.21 21.62 -3.08
C ARG A 673 31.05 21.64 -4.61
N ILE A 674 32.12 21.44 -5.37
CA ILE A 674 32.03 21.32 -6.84
C ILE A 674 31.78 19.88 -7.31
N GLN A 675 32.22 18.88 -6.54
CA GLN A 675 32.13 17.47 -6.93
C GLN A 675 30.72 16.91 -6.74
N ASP A 676 30.07 17.16 -5.60
CA ASP A 676 28.75 16.58 -5.30
C ASP A 676 27.69 16.94 -6.38
N PRO A 677 27.57 18.21 -6.85
CA PRO A 677 26.65 18.53 -7.94
C PRO A 677 27.06 17.87 -9.27
N MET A 678 28.37 17.79 -9.55
CA MET A 678 28.89 17.20 -10.79
C MET A 678 28.55 15.72 -10.89
N GLU A 679 28.62 14.96 -9.80
CA GLU A 679 28.24 13.54 -9.75
C GLU A 679 26.76 13.32 -10.11
N ILE A 680 25.87 14.22 -9.65
CA ILE A 680 24.44 14.17 -10.00
C ILE A 680 24.25 14.47 -11.50
N PHE A 681 24.92 15.50 -12.03
CA PHE A 681 24.85 15.80 -13.46
C PHE A 681 25.39 14.66 -14.34
N MET A 682 26.36 13.87 -13.86
CA MET A 682 26.87 12.70 -14.58
C MET A 682 25.81 11.62 -14.80
N LEU A 683 24.81 11.50 -13.93
CA LEU A 683 23.68 10.58 -14.13
C LEU A 683 22.76 11.05 -15.26
N HIS A 684 22.69 12.36 -15.51
CA HIS A 684 21.85 12.98 -16.54
C HIS A 684 22.70 13.50 -17.71
N ALA A 685 23.37 12.58 -18.42
CA ALA A 685 24.38 12.92 -19.43
C ALA A 685 23.90 13.81 -20.60
N ASP A 686 22.59 13.91 -20.84
CA ASP A 686 22.03 14.70 -21.92
C ASP A 686 22.22 16.21 -21.73
N CYS A 687 22.20 16.73 -20.50
CA CYS A 687 22.41 18.16 -20.21
C CYS A 687 23.87 18.60 -20.43
N MET A 688 24.81 17.64 -20.51
CA MET A 688 26.25 17.91 -20.63
C MET A 688 26.77 17.93 -22.08
N LYS A 689 25.94 17.60 -23.08
CA LYS A 689 26.37 17.47 -24.48
C LYS A 689 26.58 18.80 -25.21
N GLY A 690 25.97 19.88 -24.72
CA GLY A 690 26.02 21.22 -25.33
C GLY A 690 27.43 21.81 -25.41
N GLU A 691 27.67 22.74 -26.34
CA GLU A 691 28.98 23.41 -26.47
C GLU A 691 29.32 24.26 -25.25
N ASP A 692 28.34 24.95 -24.68
CA ASP A 692 28.48 25.69 -23.42
C ASP A 692 28.74 24.76 -22.24
N SER A 693 28.06 23.60 -22.19
CA SER A 693 28.30 22.58 -21.16
C SER A 693 29.76 22.08 -21.18
N LYS A 694 30.35 21.86 -22.37
CA LYS A 694 31.77 21.48 -22.51
C LYS A 694 32.71 22.56 -21.99
N ARG A 695 32.35 23.83 -22.03
CA ARG A 695 33.15 24.93 -21.46
C ARG A 695 33.13 24.86 -19.94
N ILE A 696 31.97 24.62 -19.33
CA ILE A 696 31.80 24.47 -17.88
C ILE A 696 32.62 23.28 -17.37
N ILE A 697 32.51 22.12 -18.02
CA ILE A 697 33.28 20.90 -17.67
C ILE A 697 34.79 21.15 -17.72
N ARG A 698 35.26 21.88 -18.75
CA ARG A 698 36.68 22.27 -18.85
C ARG A 698 37.11 23.18 -17.70
N ASN A 699 36.25 24.11 -17.26
CA ASN A 699 36.53 24.96 -16.11
C ASN A 699 36.56 24.15 -14.80
N TYR A 700 35.56 23.31 -14.57
CA TYR A 700 35.49 22.38 -13.44
C TYR A 700 36.76 21.54 -13.33
N ASN A 701 37.17 20.87 -14.40
CA ASN A 701 38.38 20.03 -14.40
C ASN A 701 39.66 20.81 -14.08
N ARG A 702 39.75 22.07 -14.54
CA ARG A 702 40.89 22.94 -14.21
C ARG A 702 40.90 23.33 -12.73
N VAL A 703 39.75 23.70 -12.18
CA VAL A 703 39.61 24.08 -10.76
C VAL A 703 39.85 22.87 -9.87
N ALA A 704 39.20 21.74 -10.15
CA ALA A 704 39.38 20.48 -9.41
C ALA A 704 40.84 20.03 -9.40
N LYS A 705 41.54 20.11 -10.55
CA LYS A 705 42.98 19.82 -10.61
C LYS A 705 43.81 20.77 -9.73
N ALA A 706 43.53 22.07 -9.77
CA ALA A 706 44.26 23.05 -8.97
C ALA A 706 44.03 22.89 -7.45
N LEU A 707 42.82 22.49 -7.04
CA LEU A 707 42.49 22.16 -5.67
C LEU A 707 43.23 20.89 -5.22
N MET A 708 43.23 19.83 -6.03
CA MET A 708 43.97 18.60 -5.72
C MET A 708 45.49 18.84 -5.62
N GLU A 709 46.07 19.60 -6.55
CA GLU A 709 47.49 19.96 -6.51
C GLU A 709 47.84 20.74 -5.24
N TYR A 710 46.95 21.60 -4.75
CA TYR A 710 47.14 22.33 -3.50
C TYR A 710 47.20 21.38 -2.29
N GLU A 711 46.24 20.46 -2.17
CA GLU A 711 46.22 19.47 -1.10
C GLU A 711 47.51 18.64 -1.06
N VAL A 712 47.91 18.09 -2.21
CA VAL A 712 49.13 17.26 -2.31
C VAL A 712 50.38 18.06 -1.95
N LEU A 713 50.49 19.31 -2.42
CA LEU A 713 51.65 20.16 -2.15
C LEU A 713 51.81 20.44 -0.66
N TYR A 714 50.73 20.83 0.03
CA TYR A 714 50.77 21.16 1.45
C TYR A 714 50.96 19.93 2.34
N HIS A 715 50.34 18.79 1.98
CA HIS A 715 50.58 17.52 2.66
C HIS A 715 52.05 17.10 2.54
N TYR A 716 52.62 17.17 1.34
CA TYR A 716 54.03 16.83 1.13
C TYR A 716 55.00 17.78 1.86
N ALA A 717 54.71 19.08 1.87
CA ALA A 717 55.51 20.06 2.61
C ALA A 717 55.48 19.78 4.12
N TRP A 718 54.32 19.42 4.65
CA TRP A 718 54.16 19.03 6.05
C TRP A 718 54.90 17.74 6.41
N VAL A 719 54.83 16.71 5.56
CA VAL A 719 55.58 15.46 5.76
C VAL A 719 57.08 15.74 5.94
N LYS A 720 57.65 16.68 5.18
CA LYS A 720 59.05 17.10 5.35
C LYS A 720 59.31 17.87 6.64
N SER A 721 58.36 18.69 7.09
CA SER A 721 58.55 19.52 8.29
C SER A 721 58.46 18.70 9.60
N VAL A 722 57.76 17.56 9.59
CA VAL A 722 57.71 16.61 10.71
C VAL A 722 59.11 16.11 11.12
N GLU A 723 60.01 15.90 10.17
CA GLU A 723 61.39 15.46 10.46
C GLU A 723 62.15 16.50 11.31
N MET A 724 61.90 17.79 11.05
CA MET A 724 62.48 18.90 11.83
C MET A 724 61.94 18.94 13.27
N ALA A 725 60.66 18.64 13.47
CA ALA A 725 60.09 18.54 14.83
C ALA A 725 60.73 17.40 15.64
N SER A 726 61.08 16.29 14.98
CA SER A 726 61.76 15.17 15.63
C SER A 726 63.20 15.53 16.07
N SER A 727 63.91 16.37 15.30
CA SER A 727 65.20 16.91 15.73
C SER A 727 65.09 17.86 16.91
N ASN A 728 64.01 18.64 17.00
CA ASN A 728 63.82 19.60 18.09
C ASN A 728 63.59 18.94 19.45
N LEU A 729 63.25 17.64 19.51
CA LEU A 729 63.16 16.88 20.77
C LEU A 729 64.53 16.43 21.32
N GLN A 730 65.60 16.50 20.52
CA GLN A 730 66.95 16.11 20.93
C GLN A 730 67.70 17.24 21.67
N VAL A 731 67.06 18.39 21.90
CA VAL A 731 67.64 19.50 22.66
C VAL A 731 67.58 19.25 24.18
N PRO A 732 68.49 19.85 24.98
CA PRO A 732 68.41 19.80 26.44
C PRO A 732 67.09 20.39 26.97
N VAL A 733 66.58 19.87 28.09
CA VAL A 733 65.28 20.29 28.67
C VAL A 733 65.28 21.72 29.21
N LEU A 734 66.44 22.24 29.64
CA LEU A 734 66.59 23.62 30.14
C LEU A 734 67.51 24.44 29.26
N VAL A 735 67.21 25.74 29.17
CA VAL A 735 68.11 26.75 28.61
C VAL A 735 68.19 27.95 29.57
N ARG A 736 69.34 28.63 29.58
CA ARG A 736 69.49 29.89 30.32
C ARG A 736 68.89 31.04 29.52
N HIS A 737 68.23 31.95 30.20
CA HIS A 737 67.64 33.13 29.57
C HIS A 737 68.75 34.00 28.92
N PRO A 738 68.60 34.44 27.65
CA PRO A 738 69.66 35.15 26.91
C PRO A 738 70.20 36.43 27.59
N HIS A 739 69.33 37.13 28.33
CA HIS A 739 69.67 38.39 29.01
C HIS A 739 69.91 38.25 30.52
N ASN A 740 69.57 37.10 31.13
CA ASN A 740 69.67 36.88 32.58
C ASN A 740 70.17 35.45 32.83
N PRO A 741 71.49 35.24 33.00
CA PRO A 741 72.07 33.91 33.11
C PRO A 741 71.58 33.09 34.32
N ASP A 742 71.02 33.77 35.33
CA ASP A 742 70.44 33.15 36.53
C ASP A 742 68.98 32.69 36.35
N HIS A 743 68.32 33.02 35.23
CA HIS A 743 66.95 32.61 34.94
C HIS A 743 66.92 31.42 33.98
N LEU A 744 66.30 30.32 34.42
CA LEU A 744 66.15 29.09 33.64
C LEU A 744 64.78 29.05 32.97
N LEU A 745 64.75 28.66 31.70
CA LEU A 745 63.52 28.44 30.93
C LEU A 745 63.45 26.98 30.47
N VAL A 746 62.22 26.47 30.35
CA VAL A 746 61.95 25.19 29.71
C VAL A 746 62.22 25.32 28.21
N ASN A 747 63.17 24.55 27.70
CA ASN A 747 63.59 24.59 26.29
C ASN A 747 62.74 23.63 25.46
N PHE A 748 61.48 24.00 25.24
CA PHE A 748 60.53 23.24 24.42
C PHE A 748 59.99 24.11 23.29
N ASP A 749 60.08 23.62 22.06
CA ASP A 749 59.58 24.34 20.88
C ASP A 749 58.05 24.14 20.74
N PRO A 750 57.24 25.22 20.80
CA PRO A 750 55.78 25.12 20.61
C PRO A 750 55.38 24.46 19.29
N TYR A 751 56.24 24.52 18.27
CA TYR A 751 56.02 23.87 16.97
C TYR A 751 55.77 22.36 17.09
N ILE A 752 56.33 21.69 18.11
CA ILE A 752 56.12 20.25 18.32
C ILE A 752 54.65 19.94 18.62
N PHE A 753 54.00 20.74 19.46
CA PHE A 753 52.57 20.56 19.77
C PHE A 753 51.67 20.94 18.58
N GLU A 754 52.11 21.89 17.75
CA GLU A 754 51.44 22.21 16.48
C GLU A 754 51.49 21.00 15.54
N VAL A 755 52.67 20.38 15.35
CA VAL A 755 52.84 19.18 14.52
C VAL A 755 52.05 17.98 15.04
N ILE A 756 51.99 17.78 16.37
CA ILE A 756 51.16 16.72 16.98
C ILE A 756 49.68 16.94 16.63
N LYS A 757 49.17 18.15 16.84
CA LYS A 757 47.78 18.47 16.47
C LYS A 757 47.56 18.30 14.97
N GLU A 758 48.47 18.79 14.13
CA GLU A 758 48.39 18.60 12.67
C GLU A 758 48.32 17.12 12.31
N ALA A 759 49.18 16.29 12.89
CA ALA A 759 49.20 14.84 12.64
C ALA A 759 47.88 14.16 13.06
N GLU A 760 47.31 14.53 14.21
CA GLU A 760 46.00 14.05 14.64
C GLU A 760 44.87 14.44 13.67
N TYR A 761 44.89 15.67 13.16
CA TYR A 761 43.91 16.11 12.17
C TYR A 761 44.16 15.48 10.78
N MET A 762 45.41 15.24 10.38
CA MET A 762 45.73 14.53 9.12
C MET A 762 45.19 13.10 9.13
N LEU A 763 45.31 12.40 10.27
CA LEU A 763 44.67 11.08 10.46
C LEU A 763 43.15 11.15 10.35
N LYS A 764 42.51 12.18 10.94
CA LYS A 764 41.06 12.39 10.82
C LYS A 764 40.62 12.73 9.39
N LEU A 765 41.51 13.34 8.61
CA LEU A 765 41.33 13.58 7.18
C LEU A 765 41.75 12.38 6.32
N GLU A 766 42.03 11.21 6.90
CA GLU A 766 42.40 10.00 6.15
C GLU A 766 43.64 10.21 5.25
N LEU A 767 44.58 11.06 5.66
CA LEU A 767 45.84 11.29 4.98
C LEU A 767 46.95 10.45 5.61
N ASP A 768 47.87 9.97 4.78
CA ASP A 768 49.04 9.22 5.25
C ASP A 768 49.96 10.11 6.09
N ILE A 769 50.35 9.63 7.27
CA ILE A 769 51.29 10.33 8.16
C ILE A 769 52.60 9.53 8.32
N PRO A 770 53.76 10.22 8.40
CA PRO A 770 55.05 9.57 8.63
C PRO A 770 55.11 8.85 9.99
N GLU A 771 55.98 7.85 10.11
CA GLU A 771 56.14 7.09 11.35
C GLU A 771 56.65 7.96 12.51
N SER A 772 57.48 8.96 12.21
CA SER A 772 57.93 9.97 13.17
C SER A 772 56.75 10.75 13.77
N ALA A 773 55.76 11.14 12.96
CA ALA A 773 54.54 11.80 13.46
C ALA A 773 53.70 10.88 14.35
N LYS A 774 53.59 9.58 14.03
CA LYS A 774 52.86 8.60 14.87
C LYS A 774 53.49 8.48 16.26
N ILE A 775 54.82 8.43 16.32
CA ILE A 775 55.56 8.38 17.59
C ILE A 775 55.31 9.65 18.41
N LEU A 776 55.26 10.82 17.77
CA LEU A 776 54.94 12.09 18.44
C LEU A 776 53.52 12.10 19.02
N ILE A 777 52.52 11.58 18.28
CA ILE A 777 51.14 11.46 18.79
C ILE A 777 51.11 10.55 20.02
N TYR A 778 51.74 9.37 19.93
CA TYR A 778 51.77 8.42 21.05
C TYR A 778 52.46 8.98 22.30
N SER A 779 53.51 9.79 22.11
CA SER A 779 54.24 10.42 23.21
C SER A 779 53.67 11.78 23.66
N SER A 780 52.60 12.28 23.02
CA SER A 780 52.01 13.62 23.25
C SER A 780 51.66 13.88 24.73
N GLU A 781 50.92 12.97 25.37
CA GLU A 781 50.52 13.10 26.77
C GLU A 781 51.74 13.11 27.70
N GLN A 782 52.75 12.29 27.40
CA GLN A 782 53.98 12.23 28.17
C GLN A 782 54.78 13.53 28.03
N LEU A 783 54.93 14.05 26.80
CA LEU A 783 55.62 15.31 26.54
C LEU A 783 54.92 16.50 27.20
N HIS A 784 53.59 16.57 27.14
CA HIS A 784 52.82 17.61 27.83
C HIS A 784 53.02 17.52 29.35
N ASN A 785 52.93 16.31 29.92
CA ASN A 785 53.16 16.10 31.34
C ASN A 785 54.59 16.47 31.76
N TYR A 786 55.61 16.12 30.96
CA TYR A 786 57.00 16.49 31.24
C TYR A 786 57.23 18.00 31.15
N HIS A 787 56.65 18.66 30.15
CA HIS A 787 56.70 20.12 30.02
C HIS A 787 56.05 20.81 31.22
N SER A 788 54.81 20.47 31.55
CA SER A 788 54.08 21.06 32.68
C SER A 788 54.75 20.78 34.02
N GLN A 789 55.29 19.58 34.23
CA GLN A 789 56.02 19.26 35.46
C GLN A 789 57.28 20.10 35.60
N MET A 790 58.05 20.28 34.53
CA MET A 790 59.26 21.07 34.58
C MET A 790 58.97 22.56 34.80
N ASP A 791 57.95 23.09 34.12
CA ASP A 791 57.52 24.49 34.27
C ASP A 791 57.08 24.76 35.72
N LEU A 792 56.27 23.85 36.30
CA LEU A 792 55.86 23.92 37.70
C LEU A 792 57.05 23.86 38.67
N LEU A 793 58.05 22.99 38.42
CA LEU A 793 59.24 22.90 39.28
C LEU A 793 60.11 24.18 39.20
N LEU A 794 60.20 24.81 38.03
CA LEU A 794 60.92 26.08 37.88
C LEU A 794 60.18 27.24 38.56
N ASP A 795 58.85 27.29 38.44
CA ASP A 795 58.04 28.31 39.12
C ASP A 795 58.04 28.12 40.64
N GLU A 796 58.00 26.86 41.13
CA GLU A 796 58.19 26.54 42.54
C GLU A 796 59.58 26.97 43.04
N ASN A 797 60.65 26.78 42.27
CA ASN A 797 61.98 27.26 42.65
C ASN A 797 62.04 28.79 42.71
N LYS A 798 61.40 29.48 41.75
CA LYS A 798 61.36 30.95 41.69
C LYS A 798 60.59 31.54 42.87
N THR A 799 59.41 30.99 43.17
CA THR A 799 58.56 31.41 44.29
C THR A 799 59.24 31.15 45.63
N LEU A 800 59.80 29.96 45.85
CA LEU A 800 60.53 29.63 47.08
C LEU A 800 61.74 30.55 47.32
N ARG A 801 62.46 30.94 46.27
CA ARG A 801 63.58 31.89 46.40
C ARG A 801 63.11 33.31 46.75
N ALA A 802 61.95 33.72 46.27
CA ALA A 802 61.35 35.02 46.61
C ALA A 802 60.82 35.07 48.05
N GLU A 803 60.46 33.94 48.66
CA GLU A 803 60.02 33.85 50.05
C GLU A 803 61.14 33.98 51.08
N ILE A 804 62.41 33.92 50.66
CA ILE A 804 63.57 33.98 51.56
C ILE A 804 63.89 35.45 51.89
N PRO A 805 63.84 35.86 53.17
CA PRO A 805 64.32 37.16 53.60
C PRO A 805 65.81 37.35 53.27
N PRO A 806 66.25 38.57 52.89
CA PRO A 806 67.64 38.82 52.51
C PRO A 806 68.68 38.38 53.54
N ILE A 807 68.35 38.52 54.82
CA ILE A 807 69.22 38.17 55.96
C ILE A 807 69.49 36.65 56.06
N PHE A 808 68.66 35.82 55.45
CA PHE A 808 68.79 34.36 55.45
C PHE A 808 69.38 33.81 54.15
N HIS A 809 69.62 34.62 53.11
CA HIS A 809 70.15 34.12 51.83
C HIS A 809 71.53 33.48 51.98
N THR A 810 72.45 34.14 52.71
CA THR A 810 73.80 33.61 52.96
C THR A 810 73.74 32.35 53.82
N LEU A 811 72.89 32.34 54.85
CA LEU A 811 72.69 31.22 55.78
C LEU A 811 72.04 29.99 55.13
N LEU A 812 71.17 30.19 54.12
CA LEU A 812 70.55 29.12 53.34
C LEU A 812 71.37 28.69 52.12
N GLY A 813 72.55 29.29 51.90
CA GLY A 813 73.44 29.02 50.77
C GLY A 813 73.69 27.52 50.48
N PRO A 814 74.03 26.68 51.47
CA PRO A 814 74.24 25.25 51.27
C PRO A 814 72.98 24.51 50.76
N SER A 815 71.80 24.89 51.25
CA SER A 815 70.52 24.31 50.84
C SER A 815 70.11 24.77 49.42
N LEU A 816 70.42 26.01 49.07
CA LEU A 816 70.23 26.55 47.71
C LEU A 816 71.14 25.84 46.70
N ARG A 817 72.43 25.66 47.00
CA ARG A 817 73.39 24.93 46.15
C ARG A 817 72.99 23.48 45.90
N LYS A 818 72.46 22.79 46.92
CA LYS A 818 71.94 21.42 46.77
C LYS A 818 70.78 21.36 45.76
N THR A 819 69.91 22.37 45.78
CA THR A 819 68.82 22.53 44.82
C THR A 819 69.35 22.84 43.42
N ASP A 820 70.31 23.76 43.30
CA ASP A 820 70.94 24.11 42.02
C ASP A 820 71.68 22.93 41.37
N ASN A 821 72.41 22.14 42.17
CA ASN A 821 73.09 20.93 41.72
C ASN A 821 72.10 19.86 41.22
N SER A 822 70.90 19.80 41.80
CA SER A 822 69.84 18.88 41.37
C SER A 822 69.19 19.34 40.06
N ILE A 823 69.08 20.65 39.82
CA ILE A 823 68.52 21.22 38.59
C ILE A 823 69.53 21.16 37.43
N ARG A 824 70.83 21.34 37.71
CA ARG A 824 71.93 21.45 36.73
C ARG A 824 71.96 20.39 35.62
N PRO A 825 71.70 19.08 35.86
CA PRO A 825 71.67 18.06 34.81
C PRO A 825 70.68 18.34 33.66
N GLY A 826 69.63 19.12 33.89
CA GLY A 826 68.65 19.50 32.86
C GLY A 826 69.20 20.43 31.77
N LEU A 827 70.36 21.06 31.99
CA LEU A 827 71.00 21.98 31.03
C LEU A 827 71.83 21.28 29.95
N PHE A 828 72.25 20.02 30.16
CA PHE A 828 73.15 19.33 29.23
C PHE A 828 72.97 17.81 29.15
N ALA A 829 72.47 17.14 30.18
CA ALA A 829 72.43 15.66 30.22
C ALA A 829 71.07 15.07 29.82
N HIS A 830 69.97 15.79 30.09
CA HIS A 830 68.62 15.32 29.78
C HIS A 830 68.03 16.06 28.57
N THR A 831 67.61 15.30 27.57
CA THR A 831 66.80 15.73 26.42
C THR A 831 65.35 15.24 26.58
N TRP A 832 64.40 15.77 25.81
CA TRP A 832 62.99 15.39 25.87
C TRP A 832 62.71 13.91 25.50
N THR A 833 63.67 13.25 24.86
CA THR A 833 63.63 11.82 24.52
C THR A 833 64.28 10.91 25.56
N SER A 834 64.81 11.46 26.67
CA SER A 834 65.58 10.71 27.65
C SER A 834 64.69 9.91 28.60
N LEU A 835 64.92 8.60 28.71
CA LEU A 835 64.18 7.69 29.60
C LEU A 835 64.34 8.01 31.10
N SER A 836 65.38 8.78 31.47
CA SER A 836 65.69 9.14 32.85
C SER A 836 64.96 10.40 33.36
N LEU A 837 64.18 11.08 32.51
CA LEU A 837 63.46 12.32 32.86
C LEU A 837 62.55 12.20 34.10
N PRO A 838 61.73 11.15 34.27
CA PRO A 838 60.88 11.04 35.46
C PRO A 838 61.68 10.90 36.76
N GLY A 839 62.85 10.27 36.70
CA GLY A 839 63.77 10.16 37.83
C GLY A 839 64.34 11.53 38.19
N TYR A 840 64.79 12.27 37.18
CA TYR A 840 65.29 13.63 37.32
C TYR A 840 64.25 14.59 37.94
N PHE A 841 62.99 14.60 37.46
CA PHE A 841 61.94 15.44 38.05
C PHE A 841 61.69 15.12 39.54
N ARG A 842 61.77 13.84 39.91
CA ARG A 842 61.61 13.42 41.31
C ARG A 842 62.75 13.92 42.20
N GLU A 843 63.98 13.91 41.68
CA GLU A 843 65.16 14.42 42.39
C GLU A 843 65.07 15.94 42.61
N VAL A 844 64.72 16.70 41.56
CA VAL A 844 64.50 18.14 41.65
C VAL A 844 63.37 18.47 42.63
N LYS A 845 62.23 17.77 42.53
CA LYS A 845 61.10 17.96 43.45
C LYS A 845 61.47 17.65 44.90
N ARG A 846 62.26 16.60 45.15
CA ARG A 846 62.74 16.27 46.49
C ARG A 846 63.61 17.38 47.06
N ALA A 847 64.56 17.90 46.26
CA ALA A 847 65.41 19.00 46.68
C ALA A 847 64.61 20.28 46.99
N LEU A 848 63.63 20.63 46.15
CA LEU A 848 62.74 21.78 46.37
C LEU A 848 61.84 21.61 47.60
N ASN A 849 61.31 20.41 47.85
CA ASN A 849 60.52 20.13 49.06
C ASN A 849 61.35 20.26 50.33
N GLU A 850 62.59 19.76 50.33
CA GLU A 850 63.51 19.93 51.44
C GLU A 850 63.79 21.42 51.71
N LEU A 851 64.02 22.21 50.65
CA LEU A 851 64.20 23.66 50.76
C LEU A 851 62.93 24.34 51.30
N ARG A 852 61.75 23.99 50.78
CA ARG A 852 60.46 24.55 51.22
C ARG A 852 60.21 24.35 52.71
N ILE A 853 60.47 23.15 53.23
CA ILE A 853 60.31 22.84 54.65
C ILE A 853 61.21 23.76 55.49
N VAL A 854 62.46 23.96 55.07
CA VAL A 854 63.43 24.79 55.78
C VAL A 854 63.03 26.27 55.72
N VAL A 855 62.70 26.79 54.55
CA VAL A 855 62.28 28.19 54.37
C VAL A 855 61.03 28.49 55.21
N LYS A 856 60.04 27.60 55.20
CA LYS A 856 58.84 27.73 56.03
C LYS A 856 59.18 27.75 57.51
N GLN A 857 59.98 26.79 57.99
CA GLN A 857 60.36 26.71 59.41
C GLN A 857 61.07 27.99 59.88
N VAL A 858 62.00 28.51 59.07
CA VAL A 858 62.74 29.73 59.36
C VAL A 858 61.83 30.96 59.36
N ASN A 859 60.93 31.09 58.38
CA ASN A 859 59.99 32.19 58.29
C ASN A 859 58.93 32.16 59.40
N ASP A 860 58.44 30.99 59.78
CA ASP A 860 57.48 30.82 60.88
C ASP A 860 58.12 31.26 62.21
N ILE A 861 59.36 30.84 62.50
CA ILE A 861 60.07 31.27 63.72
C ILE A 861 60.31 32.78 63.70
N LYS A 862 60.79 33.33 62.57
CA LYS A 862 61.02 34.78 62.43
C LYS A 862 59.73 35.58 62.67
N SER A 863 58.65 35.26 61.97
CA SER A 863 57.42 36.07 62.02
C SER A 863 56.68 35.91 63.34
N THR A 864 56.48 34.68 63.82
CA THR A 864 55.59 34.42 64.96
C THR A 864 56.27 34.54 66.31
N ARG A 865 57.53 34.10 66.44
CA ARG A 865 58.23 34.07 67.73
C ARG A 865 59.17 35.25 67.94
N ILE A 866 59.61 35.88 66.85
CA ILE A 866 60.49 37.04 66.94
C ILE A 866 59.71 38.31 66.62
N ASP A 867 59.21 38.49 65.39
CA ASP A 867 58.59 39.76 64.96
C ASP A 867 57.33 40.09 65.77
N ASN A 868 56.40 39.14 65.97
CA ASN A 868 55.19 39.39 66.77
C ASN A 868 55.52 39.67 68.24
N VAL A 869 56.45 38.93 68.86
CA VAL A 869 56.83 39.14 70.27
C VAL A 869 57.54 40.48 70.45
N LEU A 870 58.40 40.88 69.49
CA LEU A 870 59.01 42.20 69.47
C LEU A 870 57.98 43.32 69.30
N GLN A 871 56.96 43.10 68.47
CA GLN A 871 55.85 44.04 68.30
C GLN A 871 55.04 44.17 69.60
N ASP A 872 54.61 43.05 70.19
CA ASP A 872 53.90 43.01 71.48
C ASP A 872 54.71 43.74 72.56
N LEU A 873 56.01 43.46 72.64
CA LEU A 873 56.92 44.13 73.57
C LEU A 873 56.95 45.64 73.33
N SER A 874 56.99 46.10 72.08
CA SER A 874 57.00 47.53 71.74
C SER A 874 55.71 48.27 72.11
N GLU A 875 54.59 47.55 72.23
CA GLU A 875 53.26 48.08 72.58
C GLU A 875 52.95 47.97 74.08
N THR A 876 53.81 47.33 74.88
CA THR A 876 53.61 47.23 76.33
C THR A 876 53.67 48.60 77.02
N LEU A 877 52.65 48.91 77.83
CA LEU A 877 52.67 50.09 78.70
C LEU A 877 53.47 49.75 79.97
N LEU A 878 54.55 50.48 80.23
CA LEU A 878 55.44 50.32 81.38
C LEU A 878 54.92 51.00 82.66
N CYS A 879 53.78 51.67 82.57
CA CYS A 879 53.13 52.37 83.68
C CYS A 879 51.64 52.01 83.73
N ASP A 880 51.05 51.97 84.93
CA ASP A 880 49.59 51.80 85.08
C ASP A 880 48.93 53.17 85.31
N LEU A 881 47.95 53.50 84.48
CA LEU A 881 47.27 54.80 84.50
C LEU A 881 45.80 54.58 84.90
N PRO A 882 45.33 55.12 86.04
CA PRO A 882 43.97 54.89 86.49
C PRO A 882 42.95 55.48 85.51
N GLU A 883 42.05 54.64 84.98
CA GLU A 883 41.07 55.09 83.99
C GLU A 883 39.80 55.71 84.60
N ARG A 884 39.39 55.29 85.81
CA ARG A 884 38.05 55.62 86.38
C ARG A 884 38.07 56.35 87.72
N THR A 885 39.07 56.13 88.57
CA THR A 885 39.16 56.76 89.90
C THR A 885 40.56 57.30 90.14
N PRO A 886 40.73 58.58 90.50
CA PRO A 886 42.05 59.16 90.73
C PRO A 886 42.71 58.54 91.96
N TRP A 887 43.94 58.04 91.81
CA TRP A 887 44.72 57.48 92.91
C TRP A 887 45.33 58.58 93.79
N THR A 888 45.43 58.32 95.09
CA THR A 888 46.24 59.16 95.98
C THR A 888 47.74 58.91 95.75
N VAL A 889 48.61 59.86 96.12
CA VAL A 889 50.07 59.74 95.92
C VAL A 889 50.67 58.42 96.47
N PRO A 890 50.35 57.96 97.71
CA PRO A 890 50.87 56.69 98.21
C PRO A 890 50.26 55.45 97.53
N GLU A 891 49.00 55.50 97.10
CA GLU A 891 48.37 54.42 96.32
C GLU A 891 48.96 54.33 94.91
N PHE A 892 49.25 55.48 94.28
CA PHE A 892 49.93 55.55 92.99
C PHE A 892 51.32 54.92 93.08
N GLN A 893 52.10 55.27 94.10
CA GLN A 893 53.43 54.68 94.28
C GLN A 893 53.37 53.16 94.46
N LYS A 894 52.48 52.67 95.35
CA LYS A 894 52.34 51.23 95.61
C LYS A 894 51.83 50.45 94.40
N ASN A 895 50.82 50.96 93.69
CA ASN A 895 50.27 50.29 92.51
C ASN A 895 51.26 50.32 91.34
N MET A 896 52.01 51.42 91.18
CA MET A 896 53.04 51.52 90.15
C MET A 896 54.21 50.56 90.45
N GLU A 897 54.65 50.44 91.70
CA GLU A 897 55.68 49.46 92.10
C GLU A 897 55.24 48.02 91.75
N VAL A 898 54.01 47.62 92.12
CA VAL A 898 53.46 46.29 91.81
C VAL A 898 53.30 46.07 90.29
N TYR A 899 52.85 47.08 89.55
CA TYR A 899 52.69 46.98 88.11
C TYR A 899 54.03 46.91 87.37
N CYS A 900 55.01 47.72 87.78
CA CYS A 900 56.36 47.68 87.22
C CYS A 900 57.05 46.34 87.48
N GLU A 901 56.90 45.75 88.68
CA GLU A 901 57.40 44.40 88.95
C GLU A 901 56.76 43.35 88.03
N ARG A 902 55.43 43.38 87.88
CA ARG A 902 54.72 42.46 86.98
C ARG A 902 55.13 42.63 85.51
N THR A 903 55.27 43.88 85.08
CA THR A 903 55.62 44.21 83.69
C THR A 903 57.08 43.89 83.39
N ALA A 904 57.98 44.07 84.35
CA ALA A 904 59.38 43.65 84.22
C ALA A 904 59.51 42.13 84.03
N VAL A 905 58.74 41.33 84.78
CA VAL A 905 58.71 39.87 84.60
C VAL A 905 58.17 39.50 83.21
N GLU A 906 57.11 40.14 82.74
CA GLU A 906 56.53 39.86 81.41
C GLU A 906 57.48 40.27 80.28
N ILE A 907 58.17 41.41 80.39
CA ILE A 907 59.18 41.84 79.42
C ILE A 907 60.38 40.89 79.40
N ASN A 908 60.85 40.45 80.57
CA ASN A 908 61.92 39.47 80.64
C ASN A 908 61.51 38.14 79.97
N ARG A 909 60.29 37.68 80.22
CA ARG A 909 59.73 36.49 79.56
C ARG A 909 59.66 36.65 78.04
N MET A 910 59.21 37.81 77.55
CA MET A 910 59.18 38.11 76.11
C MET A 910 60.59 38.14 75.50
N SER A 911 61.56 38.72 76.21
CA SER A 911 62.98 38.73 75.81
C SER A 911 63.56 37.32 75.70
N GLU A 912 63.34 36.47 76.71
CA GLU A 912 63.79 35.07 76.72
C GLU A 912 63.21 34.28 75.53
N VAL A 913 61.92 34.47 75.22
CA VAL A 913 61.28 33.81 74.06
C VAL A 913 61.92 34.21 72.73
N VAL A 914 62.27 35.49 72.57
CA VAL A 914 62.98 35.98 71.36
C VAL A 914 64.40 35.41 71.29
N GLU A 915 65.13 35.41 72.41
CA GLU A 915 66.49 34.87 72.48
C GLU A 915 66.53 33.37 72.14
N ASP A 916 65.61 32.58 72.71
CA ASP A 916 65.48 31.16 72.44
C ASP A 916 65.11 30.89 70.97
N ALA A 917 64.23 31.71 70.38
CA ALA A 917 63.86 31.61 68.97
C ALA A 917 65.06 31.90 68.04
N VAL A 918 65.91 32.89 68.38
CA VAL A 918 67.12 33.20 67.62
C VAL A 918 68.16 32.08 67.76
N LYS A 919 68.36 31.54 68.97
CA LYS A 919 69.23 30.37 69.20
C LYS A 919 68.76 29.15 68.42
N GLU A 920 67.45 28.94 68.31
CA GLU A 920 66.87 27.86 67.51
C GLU A 920 67.08 28.06 66.01
N LEU A 921 66.93 29.28 65.48
CA LEU A 921 67.27 29.60 64.09
C LEU A 921 68.74 29.28 63.78
N ILE A 922 69.66 29.71 64.65
CA ILE A 922 71.10 29.45 64.48
C ILE A 922 71.38 27.94 64.48
N LYS A 923 70.76 27.17 65.39
CA LYS A 923 70.88 25.69 65.40
C LYS A 923 70.38 25.05 64.10
N ILE A 924 69.26 25.53 63.55
CA ILE A 924 68.72 25.03 62.28
C ILE A 924 69.70 25.30 61.12
N PHE A 925 70.25 26.52 61.03
CA PHE A 925 71.22 26.87 59.98
C PHE A 925 72.52 26.08 60.10
N LEU A 926 73.09 25.96 61.30
CA LEU A 926 74.33 25.20 61.55
C LEU A 926 74.15 23.70 61.27
N TYR A 927 73.03 23.10 61.68
CA TYR A 927 72.71 21.70 61.40
C TYR A 927 72.63 21.43 59.89
N ARG A 928 72.02 22.36 59.12
CA ARG A 928 71.89 22.24 57.67
C ARG A 928 73.21 22.49 56.93
N ALA A 929 74.09 23.30 57.49
CA ALA A 929 75.46 23.47 57.04
C ALA A 929 76.39 22.30 57.45
N GLN A 930 75.91 21.33 58.25
CA GLN A 930 76.68 20.20 58.80
C GLN A 930 77.85 20.64 59.71
N ILE A 931 77.69 21.76 60.43
CA ILE A 931 78.71 22.31 61.34
C ILE A 931 78.36 21.85 62.78
N SER A 932 79.30 21.18 63.46
CA SER A 932 79.06 20.63 64.82
C SER A 932 79.28 21.68 65.92
N PRO A 933 78.43 21.75 66.98
CA PRO A 933 78.57 22.71 68.08
C PRO A 933 79.54 22.16 69.14
N ILE A 934 80.82 22.04 68.80
CA ILE A 934 81.87 21.62 69.74
C ILE A 934 83.05 22.58 69.55
N GLN A 935 83.02 23.73 70.22
CA GLN A 935 84.21 24.54 70.60
C GLN A 935 83.85 25.86 71.35
N THR A 936 82.84 25.86 72.23
CA THR A 936 82.43 27.08 72.94
C THR A 936 82.22 26.84 74.44
N GLU A 937 83.23 26.28 75.12
CA GLU A 937 83.29 26.18 76.59
C GLU A 937 84.57 26.79 77.20
N GLN A 938 85.34 27.58 76.42
CA GLN A 938 86.52 28.27 76.95
C GLN A 938 86.55 29.73 76.47
N GLN A 939 85.64 30.56 76.98
CA GLN A 939 85.82 32.03 77.06
C GLN A 939 84.72 32.77 77.85
N GLU A 940 84.06 32.12 78.80
CA GLU A 940 83.36 32.82 79.88
C GLU A 940 84.34 33.06 81.05
N GLU A 941 85.30 33.96 80.87
CA GLU A 941 86.05 34.63 81.96
C GLU A 941 87.08 35.58 81.32
N ASN A 942 86.67 36.83 81.09
CA ASN A 942 87.51 38.05 81.16
C ASN A 942 86.82 39.23 80.46
N PHE A 943 85.90 39.89 81.18
CA PHE A 943 85.53 41.28 80.91
C PHE A 943 86.13 42.17 82.00
N SER A 944 87.32 42.71 81.75
CA SER A 944 87.76 43.98 82.36
C SER A 944 88.96 44.58 81.61
N CYS A 945 88.67 45.69 80.94
CA CYS A 945 89.49 46.87 80.63
C CYS A 945 91.03 46.84 80.55
N GLN A 946 91.48 47.46 79.44
CA GLN A 946 92.72 48.26 79.20
C GLN A 946 93.99 47.57 78.66
N SER A 947 94.16 47.72 77.33
CA SER A 947 95.26 48.42 76.60
C SER A 947 96.75 48.19 76.96
N PRO A 948 97.69 48.52 76.06
CA PRO A 948 98.01 47.89 74.77
C PRO A 948 99.51 47.51 74.70
N THR A 949 99.92 46.88 73.58
CA THR A 949 101.21 47.01 72.85
C THR A 949 102.05 45.75 72.59
N SER A 950 102.61 45.81 71.36
CA SER A 950 103.81 45.17 70.79
C SER A 950 103.75 43.72 70.28
N LYS A 951 103.72 43.64 68.95
CA LYS A 951 104.38 42.67 68.03
C LYS A 951 105.87 42.43 68.43
N PRO A 952 106.69 41.53 67.82
CA PRO A 952 106.50 40.79 66.55
C PRO A 952 107.10 39.34 66.50
N GLU A 953 107.00 38.69 65.34
CA GLU A 953 108.05 37.93 64.59
C GLU A 953 108.95 36.91 65.36
N GLU A 954 109.33 35.72 64.87
CA GLU A 954 109.37 35.08 63.55
C GLU A 954 109.99 33.67 63.76
N ILE A 955 110.24 32.93 62.66
CA ILE A 955 111.35 31.98 62.44
C ILE A 955 111.10 30.45 62.54
N LEU A 956 111.03 29.90 61.31
CA LEU A 956 111.77 28.76 60.72
C LEU A 956 111.47 27.28 61.10
N ALA A 957 110.86 26.62 60.11
CA ALA A 957 111.53 25.82 59.06
C ALA A 957 111.72 24.30 59.17
N SER A 958 111.53 23.73 57.96
CA SER A 958 112.07 22.50 57.37
C SER A 958 111.39 21.19 57.78
N GLY A 959 111.05 20.29 56.86
CA GLY A 959 111.20 20.28 55.41
C GLY A 959 110.81 18.91 54.83
N THR A 960 110.78 18.85 53.49
CA THR A 960 111.00 17.66 52.61
C THR A 960 109.91 16.55 52.62
N VAL A 961 109.46 15.95 51.50
CA VAL A 961 109.90 15.91 50.09
C VAL A 961 108.76 15.34 49.20
N GLU A 962 108.61 15.93 48.00
CA GLU A 962 108.21 15.40 46.65
C GLU A 962 107.02 14.44 46.50
N GLY A 963 106.11 14.53 45.52
CA GLY A 963 106.03 15.19 44.20
C GLY A 963 105.06 14.33 43.34
N HIS A 964 104.39 14.73 42.26
CA HIS A 964 104.32 15.90 41.37
C HIS A 964 103.05 15.71 40.49
N LEU A 965 102.17 16.72 40.36
CA LEU A 965 101.91 17.57 39.18
C LEU A 965 100.90 17.01 38.15
N ALA A 966 100.01 17.75 37.47
CA ALA A 966 99.67 19.19 37.34
C ALA A 966 98.27 19.24 36.63
N ASP A 967 97.48 20.32 36.56
CA ASP A 967 97.82 21.74 36.59
C ASP A 967 96.58 22.56 37.01
N ALA A 968 96.80 23.53 37.90
CA ALA A 968 95.85 24.56 38.32
C ALA A 968 96.57 25.91 38.25
N ALA A 969 95.88 26.93 37.74
CA ALA A 969 96.24 28.32 38.02
C ALA A 969 95.27 28.86 39.09
N PRO A 970 95.73 29.74 40.01
CA PRO A 970 95.16 29.85 41.34
C PRO A 970 94.35 31.14 41.53
N GLU A 971 93.23 31.06 42.27
CA GLU A 971 92.63 32.23 42.90
C GLU A 971 92.57 32.06 44.42
N ASN A 972 93.04 33.12 45.06
CA ASN A 972 93.29 33.34 46.47
C ASN A 972 92.08 33.12 47.39
N GLY A 973 92.37 32.68 48.62
CA GLY A 973 91.66 33.12 49.82
C GLY A 973 90.18 32.74 49.91
N VAL A 974 89.87 31.45 50.02
CA VAL A 974 88.54 31.01 50.44
C VAL A 974 88.57 30.84 51.96
N GLU A 975 88.07 31.83 52.69
CA GLU A 975 87.52 31.59 54.03
C GLU A 975 86.61 30.37 53.94
N SER A 976 86.83 29.37 54.80
CA SER A 976 86.01 28.16 54.83
C SER A 976 84.54 28.58 54.84
N GLU A 977 83.70 28.02 53.96
CA GLU A 977 82.26 28.32 53.90
C GLU A 977 81.58 28.19 55.28
N ALA A 978 82.16 27.37 56.17
CA ALA A 978 81.77 27.26 57.56
C ALA A 978 82.01 28.54 58.38
N GLN A 979 83.09 29.28 58.11
CA GLN A 979 83.45 30.52 58.77
C GLN A 979 82.51 31.67 58.36
N VAL A 980 82.19 31.78 57.06
CA VAL A 980 81.23 32.77 56.55
C VAL A 980 79.82 32.54 57.12
N ILE A 981 79.40 31.27 57.26
CA ILE A 981 78.11 30.94 57.87
C ILE A 981 78.12 31.26 59.38
N TRP A 982 79.25 31.06 60.06
CA TRP A 982 79.40 31.36 61.47
C TRP A 982 79.34 32.86 61.75
N GLU A 983 80.07 33.67 60.98
CA GLU A 983 80.02 35.14 61.02
C GLU A 983 78.60 35.65 60.72
N ALA A 984 77.91 35.09 59.71
CA ALA A 984 76.52 35.43 59.43
C ALA A 984 75.54 35.04 60.56
N CYS A 985 75.85 34.00 61.35
CA CYS A 985 75.06 33.65 62.53
C CYS A 985 75.28 34.64 63.69
N GLU A 986 76.51 35.13 63.89
CA GLU A 986 76.80 36.20 64.85
C GLU A 986 76.13 37.52 64.45
N GLU A 987 76.19 37.90 63.17
CA GLU A 987 75.48 39.07 62.66
C GLU A 987 73.96 38.95 62.86
N LEU A 988 73.40 37.75 62.68
CA LEU A 988 71.98 37.50 62.92
C LEU A 988 71.62 37.69 64.41
N PHE A 989 72.48 37.21 65.31
CA PHE A 989 72.31 37.38 66.75
C PHE A 989 72.36 38.86 67.15
N GLU A 990 73.36 39.61 66.69
CA GLU A 990 73.49 41.04 66.97
C GLU A 990 72.34 41.85 66.34
N HIS A 991 71.88 41.48 65.13
CA HIS A 991 70.73 42.12 64.49
C HIS A 991 69.44 42.00 65.33
N PHE A 992 69.12 40.81 65.84
CA PHE A 992 67.92 40.63 66.67
C PHE A 992 68.06 41.21 68.08
N LYS A 993 69.26 41.17 68.66
CA LYS A 993 69.58 41.89 69.90
C LYS A 993 69.36 43.40 69.75
N HIS A 994 69.79 43.99 68.64
CA HIS A 994 69.53 45.40 68.37
C HIS A 994 68.02 45.71 68.23
N ARG A 995 67.27 44.84 67.54
CA ARG A 995 65.81 45.00 67.41
C ARG A 995 65.06 44.83 68.73
N LEU A 996 65.53 43.97 69.63
CA LEU A 996 64.99 43.83 70.98
C LEU A 996 65.17 45.13 71.77
N ILE A 997 66.37 45.72 71.72
CA ILE A 997 66.66 47.02 72.35
C ILE A 997 65.78 48.12 71.74
N GLU A 998 65.62 48.15 70.42
CA GLU A 998 64.77 49.15 69.75
C GLU A 998 63.30 49.02 70.20
N SER A 999 62.80 47.79 70.32
CA SER A 999 61.44 47.51 70.77
C SER A 999 61.22 47.96 72.23
N LEU A 1000 62.19 47.72 73.12
CA LEU A 1000 62.17 48.22 74.50
C LEU A 1000 62.18 49.76 74.56
N LEU A 1001 62.98 50.41 73.71
CA LEU A 1001 63.00 51.86 73.61
C LEU A 1001 61.66 52.42 73.10
N ARG A 1002 61.01 51.73 72.16
CA ARG A 1002 59.67 52.08 71.68
C ARG A 1002 58.62 51.93 72.77
N ALA A 1003 58.62 50.83 73.53
CA ALA A 1003 57.73 50.63 74.67
C ALA A 1003 57.88 51.74 75.73
N THR A 1004 59.14 52.10 76.01
CA THR A 1004 59.47 53.19 76.94
C THR A 1004 58.94 54.53 76.45
N ARG A 1005 59.15 54.87 75.17
CA ARG A 1005 58.61 56.09 74.56
C ARG A 1005 57.09 56.10 74.54
N TYR A 1006 56.47 54.98 74.14
CA TYR A 1006 55.02 54.81 74.11
C TYR A 1006 54.40 55.06 75.49
N SER A 1007 55.03 54.52 76.53
CA SER A 1007 54.61 54.71 77.92
C SER A 1007 54.81 56.15 78.42
N LEU A 1008 55.94 56.77 78.10
CA LEU A 1008 56.21 58.18 78.43
C LEU A 1008 55.22 59.12 77.73
N ASP A 1009 54.89 58.86 76.47
CA ASP A 1009 53.90 59.63 75.71
C ASP A 1009 52.47 59.43 76.24
N ALA A 1010 52.12 58.20 76.65
CA ALA A 1010 50.85 57.91 77.29
C ALA A 1010 50.71 58.65 78.65
N MET A 1011 51.76 58.66 79.47
CA MET A 1011 51.82 59.46 80.69
C MET A 1011 51.71 60.95 80.36
N ARG A 1012 52.51 61.46 79.41
CA ARG A 1012 52.50 62.87 79.03
C ARG A 1012 51.12 63.33 78.61
N LYS A 1013 50.41 62.57 77.77
CA LYS A 1013 49.03 62.88 77.34
C LYS A 1013 48.04 62.94 78.49
N ARG A 1014 48.17 62.06 79.51
CA ARG A 1014 47.28 62.04 80.68
C ARG A 1014 47.57 63.18 81.67
N PHE A 1015 48.83 63.52 81.90
CA PHE A 1015 49.22 64.60 82.83
C PHE A 1015 49.22 66.01 82.19
N SER A 1016 49.16 66.12 80.86
CA SER A 1016 49.08 67.41 80.15
C SER A 1016 47.66 67.97 80.02
N PHE A 1017 46.62 67.22 80.37
CA PHE A 1017 45.25 67.73 80.48
C PHE A 1017 44.98 68.18 81.91
N ARG A 1018 45.43 69.41 82.20
CA ARG A 1018 44.84 70.27 83.21
C ARG A 1018 44.29 71.50 82.51
#